data_AF-A0A532VH04-F1
#
_entry.id   AF-A0A532VH04-F1
#
_cell.length_a   1.000
_cell.length_b   1.000
_cell.length_c   1.000
_cell.angle_alpha   90.00
_cell.angle_beta   90.00
_cell.angle_gamma   90.00
#
_symmetry.space_group_name_H-M   'P 1'
#
loop_
_entity.id
_entity.type
_entity.pdbx_description
1 polymer ?
#
loop_
_entity_poly.entity_id
_entity_poly.type
_entity_poly.pdbx_seq_one_letter_code
_entity_poly.pdbx_strand_id
1 'polypeptide(L)'
;MRKITLGTRASLLAHAQAEEIKRALEKIDPDLDVILKRIETRGDRLKDWMPGRGLEEKGLFVKEIEDALLDCRIDLAVHSMKDVPVELPQGLTIAAITKRVDPRDVLISRDGLLLDELPQDARIGTSSPRRKLQLIFYQRHLQIVPLRGNLDTRLRKLREKEIDAIVVAAAGLVRLGWQNRITQHLPYEIMLPSGGQGALGIETREEDQDIGEILEPLDDNDSRIAITAERCFLRRLGGGCQTPVATLGQVQGKKITLETVVADSSGEKILRQKMEGSSDNPEELGLQLAEKISAMGFKKTSSSFVFEKPHLTGQIYLVGAGPGDPGLISFKGIEYIKKADIIIYDRLVNKKLLDYARDNCKFVYMGKLPGESSAQVQINKMMVREVRKGKTIVRLKGGDPFLFGRGGEEVGFLVENNISFEIVPGISSALAAPTYAGIPLTHRKFSSSLTIVTGHEDPSKKRPVVNWANLASQEGTLVILMGLANLSQIVKKLISAGKSENTPCAIISWGTTPNQKVIEGSLGEMVEKAKGVRPPGVIVIGEVVSLRGKLNWFEKKPLFGKRVLITRPAAQAKSLVALLENEGAEVIEFPTIRISSLNDYQELDLAIGKLADYDWIIFSSPNGVDHFWKRMNMKGKDARSLSKSKIGAIGPKTAANLENMGIIADFLPDEYSSEGIIEGMKKLRIEGKKILLPRADIAPSFLPEGLRKLGARVEEVAAYRTELSPGENSAITRDSLKKGKIDIIIFTSSSTVNNFVKLVGNIDFAGARVACIGPLTANEAEKSGMKPDIVPQEYTMECLVEEIINVLSNPTIKKAQIERKPETNGEGDQAKYG
;
A
#
# COMPACT_ATOMS: atom_id res chain seq x y z
N MET A 1 -52.76 -32.88 -36.35
CA MET A 1 -51.76 -31.83 -36.59
C MET A 1 -51.75 -30.88 -35.41
N ARG A 2 -50.64 -30.84 -34.67
CA ARG A 2 -50.40 -29.87 -33.60
C ARG A 2 -49.97 -28.55 -34.26
N LYS A 3 -50.65 -27.45 -33.94
CA LYS A 3 -50.38 -26.14 -34.54
C LYS A 3 -49.41 -25.36 -33.67
N ILE A 4 -48.38 -24.77 -34.29
CA ILE A 4 -47.40 -23.91 -33.61
C ILE A 4 -47.30 -22.59 -34.35
N THR A 5 -47.44 -21.49 -33.63
CA THR A 5 -47.37 -20.13 -34.16
C THR A 5 -45.98 -19.54 -33.94
N LEU A 6 -45.19 -19.44 -34.99
CA LEU A 6 -43.83 -18.90 -34.96
C LEU A 6 -43.85 -17.39 -35.27
N GLY A 7 -43.47 -16.58 -34.29
CA GLY A 7 -43.33 -15.13 -34.40
C GLY A 7 -42.02 -14.70 -35.06
N THR A 8 -42.11 -13.80 -36.03
CA THR A 8 -40.93 -13.22 -36.69
C THR A 8 -41.16 -11.77 -37.10
N ARG A 9 -40.07 -11.03 -37.29
CA ARG A 9 -40.12 -9.66 -37.83
C ARG A 9 -40.55 -9.67 -39.30
N ALA A 10 -41.05 -8.54 -39.77
CA ALA A 10 -41.51 -8.37 -41.15
C ALA A 10 -40.38 -8.26 -42.21
N SER A 11 -39.11 -8.20 -41.81
CA SER A 11 -37.99 -8.06 -42.77
C SER A 11 -37.74 -9.34 -43.57
N LEU A 12 -37.21 -9.21 -44.80
CA LEU A 12 -36.87 -10.35 -45.67
C LEU A 12 -35.95 -11.37 -44.98
N LEU A 13 -34.93 -10.89 -44.26
CA LEU A 13 -34.00 -11.76 -43.54
C LEU A 13 -34.67 -12.48 -42.38
N ALA A 14 -35.47 -11.78 -41.57
CA ALA A 14 -36.18 -12.38 -40.45
C ALA A 14 -37.20 -13.43 -40.90
N HIS A 15 -37.86 -13.18 -42.04
CA HIS A 15 -38.75 -14.17 -42.64
C HIS A 15 -37.97 -15.39 -43.14
N ALA A 16 -36.82 -15.20 -43.80
CA ALA A 16 -35.96 -16.32 -44.19
C ALA A 16 -35.46 -17.15 -43.00
N GLN A 17 -35.14 -16.49 -41.88
CA GLN A 17 -34.77 -17.16 -40.62
C GLN A 17 -35.94 -17.96 -40.03
N ALA A 18 -37.15 -17.41 -40.06
CA ALA A 18 -38.34 -18.12 -39.60
C ALA A 18 -38.70 -19.31 -40.48
N GLU A 19 -38.56 -19.18 -41.81
CA GLU A 19 -38.72 -20.28 -42.77
C GLU A 19 -37.66 -21.38 -42.56
N GLU A 20 -36.42 -21.01 -42.24
CA GLU A 20 -35.35 -21.97 -41.89
C GLU A 20 -35.75 -22.82 -40.68
N ILE A 21 -36.24 -22.20 -39.60
CA ILE A 21 -36.71 -22.91 -38.41
C ILE A 21 -37.97 -23.72 -38.69
N LYS A 22 -38.95 -23.15 -39.40
CA LYS A 22 -40.17 -23.84 -39.80
C LYS A 22 -39.86 -25.16 -40.52
N ARG A 23 -39.02 -25.11 -41.55
CA ARG A 23 -38.63 -26.31 -42.31
C ARG A 23 -37.88 -27.33 -41.45
N ALA A 24 -37.08 -26.86 -40.51
CA ALA A 24 -36.36 -27.74 -39.60
C ALA A 24 -37.31 -28.46 -38.63
N LEU A 25 -38.32 -27.74 -38.11
CA LEU A 25 -39.38 -28.29 -37.27
C LEU A 25 -40.25 -29.32 -38.01
N GLU A 26 -40.76 -28.97 -39.19
CA GLU A 26 -41.57 -29.87 -40.03
C GLU A 26 -40.80 -31.11 -40.50
N LYS A 27 -39.47 -31.05 -40.53
CA LYS A 27 -38.61 -32.19 -40.82
C LYS A 27 -38.42 -33.11 -39.59
N ILE A 28 -38.40 -32.54 -38.39
CA ILE A 28 -38.30 -33.29 -37.13
C ILE A 28 -39.62 -34.02 -36.86
N ASP A 29 -40.74 -33.34 -37.03
CA ASP A 29 -42.07 -33.88 -36.85
C ASP A 29 -42.99 -33.46 -38.02
N PRO A 30 -43.25 -34.36 -38.98
CA PRO A 30 -44.11 -34.10 -40.14
C PRO A 30 -45.58 -33.81 -39.79
N ASP A 31 -46.03 -34.09 -38.58
CA ASP A 31 -47.41 -33.84 -38.12
C ASP A 31 -47.57 -32.43 -37.49
N LEU A 32 -46.49 -31.65 -37.39
CA LEU A 32 -46.51 -30.24 -36.99
C LEU A 32 -46.99 -29.33 -38.12
N ASP A 33 -47.97 -28.47 -37.82
CA ASP A 33 -48.39 -27.38 -38.69
C ASP A 33 -47.84 -26.05 -38.14
N VAL A 34 -46.74 -25.55 -38.72
CA VAL A 34 -46.06 -24.34 -38.26
C VAL A 34 -46.55 -23.11 -39.04
N ILE A 35 -47.23 -22.20 -38.32
CA ILE A 35 -47.82 -20.97 -38.85
C ILE A 35 -46.90 -19.80 -38.56
N LEU A 36 -46.45 -19.10 -39.61
CA LEU A 36 -45.63 -17.91 -39.45
C LEU A 36 -46.49 -16.67 -39.18
N LYS A 37 -46.24 -15.99 -38.05
CA LYS A 37 -46.90 -14.73 -37.69
C LYS A 37 -45.89 -13.58 -37.77
N ARG A 38 -46.12 -12.67 -38.70
CA ARG A 38 -45.30 -11.46 -38.88
C ARG A 38 -45.71 -10.41 -37.83
N ILE A 39 -44.71 -9.86 -37.16
CA ILE A 39 -44.88 -8.82 -36.14
C ILE A 39 -44.02 -7.60 -36.54
N GLU A 40 -44.63 -6.42 -36.57
CA GLU A 40 -43.94 -5.19 -36.93
C GLU A 40 -43.38 -4.49 -35.69
N THR A 41 -42.05 -4.48 -35.57
CA THR A 41 -41.36 -3.94 -34.39
C THR A 41 -41.15 -2.43 -34.51
N ARG A 42 -40.95 -1.74 -33.38
CA ARG A 42 -40.62 -0.30 -33.38
C ARG A 42 -39.37 0.02 -34.21
N GLY A 43 -38.39 -0.88 -34.22
CA GLY A 43 -37.20 -0.76 -35.06
C GLY A 43 -37.45 -0.83 -36.56
N ASP A 44 -38.55 -1.45 -37.00
CA ASP A 44 -38.97 -1.48 -38.42
C ASP A 44 -39.67 -0.16 -38.82
N ARG A 45 -40.39 0.48 -37.88
CA ARG A 45 -41.12 1.74 -38.07
C ARG A 45 -40.22 2.97 -38.08
N LEU A 46 -39.13 2.97 -37.31
CA LEU A 46 -38.21 4.10 -37.13
C LEU A 46 -37.01 4.05 -38.10
N LYS A 47 -37.26 4.23 -39.41
CA LYS A 47 -36.23 4.12 -40.47
C LYS A 47 -35.13 5.21 -40.41
N ASP A 48 -35.44 6.39 -39.84
CA ASP A 48 -34.56 7.58 -39.83
C ASP A 48 -34.06 8.02 -38.44
N TRP A 49 -34.23 7.18 -37.42
CA TRP A 49 -33.81 7.51 -36.05
C TRP A 49 -32.27 7.55 -35.89
N MET A 50 -31.74 8.39 -34.98
CA MET A 50 -30.30 8.48 -34.63
C MET A 50 -30.06 8.10 -33.15
N PRO A 51 -28.97 7.38 -32.81
CA PRO A 51 -28.65 7.06 -31.41
C PRO A 51 -28.26 8.32 -30.63
N GLY A 52 -28.52 8.34 -29.32
CA GLY A 52 -28.08 9.43 -28.43
C GLY A 52 -29.12 10.51 -28.08
N ARG A 53 -30.40 10.33 -28.46
CA ARG A 53 -31.52 11.21 -28.04
C ARG A 53 -32.37 10.60 -26.90
N GLY A 54 -31.73 10.17 -25.81
CA GLY A 54 -32.38 10.01 -24.49
C GLY A 54 -33.59 9.05 -24.38
N LEU A 55 -33.84 8.18 -25.35
CA LEU A 55 -34.86 7.12 -25.26
C LEU A 55 -34.19 5.82 -24.82
N GLU A 56 -34.77 5.08 -23.89
CA GLU A 56 -34.26 3.75 -23.50
C GLU A 56 -34.23 2.81 -24.72
N GLU A 57 -33.02 2.51 -25.19
CA GLU A 57 -32.75 1.82 -26.47
C GLU A 57 -32.80 0.28 -26.36
N LYS A 58 -33.20 -0.29 -25.22
CA LYS A 58 -33.26 -1.74 -24.99
C LYS A 58 -34.44 -2.35 -25.76
N GLY A 59 -34.18 -3.43 -26.51
CA GLY A 59 -35.23 -4.27 -27.09
C GLY A 59 -35.89 -3.76 -28.38
N LEU A 60 -35.30 -2.80 -29.09
CA LEU A 60 -35.91 -2.11 -30.26
C LEU A 60 -36.45 -3.03 -31.37
N PHE A 61 -35.93 -4.26 -31.47
CA PHE A 61 -36.30 -5.26 -32.47
C PHE A 61 -36.91 -6.54 -31.90
N VAL A 62 -37.08 -6.64 -30.58
CA VAL A 62 -37.56 -7.86 -29.91
C VAL A 62 -38.78 -7.62 -29.02
N LYS A 63 -38.97 -6.40 -28.50
CA LYS A 63 -40.02 -6.11 -27.51
C LYS A 63 -41.43 -6.50 -27.96
N GLU A 64 -41.86 -6.12 -29.17
CA GLU A 64 -43.22 -6.45 -29.64
C GLU A 64 -43.42 -7.96 -29.87
N ILE A 65 -42.33 -8.70 -30.05
CA ILE A 65 -42.33 -10.15 -30.21
C ILE A 65 -42.36 -10.82 -28.82
N GLU A 66 -41.57 -10.32 -27.87
CA GLU A 66 -41.61 -10.71 -26.45
C GLU A 66 -43.02 -10.49 -25.86
N ASP A 67 -43.64 -9.33 -26.10
CA ASP A 67 -45.03 -9.06 -25.71
C ASP A 67 -46.00 -10.08 -26.34
N ALA A 68 -45.74 -10.51 -27.58
CA ALA A 68 -46.58 -11.50 -28.25
C ALA A 68 -46.40 -12.92 -27.69
N LEU A 69 -45.21 -13.27 -27.19
CA LEU A 69 -44.98 -14.51 -26.45
C LEU A 69 -45.71 -14.45 -25.11
N LEU A 70 -45.57 -13.38 -24.34
CA LEU A 70 -46.21 -13.23 -23.03
C LEU A 70 -47.75 -13.19 -23.12
N ASP A 71 -48.30 -12.58 -24.18
CA ASP A 71 -49.74 -12.53 -24.44
C ASP A 71 -50.29 -13.84 -25.04
N CYS A 72 -49.48 -14.89 -25.18
CA CYS A 72 -49.82 -16.15 -25.86
C CYS A 72 -50.36 -15.95 -27.30
N ARG A 73 -49.92 -14.88 -27.98
CA ARG A 73 -50.27 -14.58 -29.38
C ARG A 73 -49.39 -15.34 -30.39
N ILE A 74 -48.23 -15.83 -29.93
CA ILE A 74 -47.30 -16.71 -30.62
C ILE A 74 -46.76 -17.72 -29.61
N ASP A 75 -46.25 -18.84 -30.09
CA ASP A 75 -45.76 -19.96 -29.28
C ASP A 75 -44.23 -19.95 -29.13
N LEU A 76 -43.53 -19.56 -30.19
CA LEU A 76 -42.09 -19.36 -30.20
C LEU A 76 -41.69 -18.23 -31.13
N ALA A 77 -40.53 -17.64 -30.89
CA ALA A 77 -39.99 -16.55 -31.69
C ALA A 77 -38.56 -16.82 -32.14
N VAL A 78 -38.21 -16.36 -33.34
CA VAL A 78 -36.88 -16.57 -33.92
C VAL A 78 -36.12 -15.26 -34.02
N HIS A 79 -34.92 -15.24 -33.45
CA HIS A 79 -34.07 -14.06 -33.39
C HIS A 79 -32.66 -14.37 -33.89
N SER A 80 -31.99 -13.38 -34.45
CA SER A 80 -30.54 -13.44 -34.58
C SER A 80 -29.91 -13.25 -33.21
N MET A 81 -29.05 -14.16 -32.74
CA MET A 81 -28.55 -14.13 -31.35
C MET A 81 -27.80 -12.85 -30.99
N LYS A 82 -27.20 -12.16 -31.97
CA LYS A 82 -26.57 -10.86 -31.75
C LYS A 82 -27.56 -9.75 -31.36
N ASP A 83 -28.81 -9.85 -31.80
CA ASP A 83 -29.86 -8.85 -31.60
C ASP A 83 -30.67 -9.11 -30.31
N VAL A 84 -30.56 -10.32 -29.75
CA VAL A 84 -31.21 -10.70 -28.49
C VAL A 84 -30.52 -10.00 -27.31
N PRO A 85 -31.24 -9.22 -26.49
CA PRO A 85 -30.70 -8.62 -25.28
C PRO A 85 -30.04 -9.65 -24.37
N VAL A 86 -29.06 -9.21 -23.58
CA VAL A 86 -28.31 -10.12 -22.70
C VAL A 86 -29.15 -10.56 -21.48
N GLU A 87 -30.17 -9.77 -21.13
CA GLU A 87 -31.20 -10.06 -20.13
C GLU A 87 -32.54 -10.18 -20.86
N LEU A 88 -33.28 -11.26 -20.62
CA LEU A 88 -34.62 -11.47 -21.18
C LEU A 88 -35.67 -10.99 -20.16
N PRO A 89 -36.89 -10.65 -20.61
CA PRO A 89 -38.03 -10.44 -19.73
C PRO A 89 -38.30 -11.68 -18.85
N GLN A 90 -38.87 -11.44 -17.66
CA GLN A 90 -39.28 -12.54 -16.78
C GLN A 90 -40.33 -13.42 -17.46
N GLY A 91 -40.17 -14.74 -17.37
CA GLY A 91 -41.06 -15.73 -17.98
C GLY A 91 -40.70 -16.10 -19.42
N LEU A 92 -39.62 -15.54 -20.00
CA LEU A 92 -39.11 -15.91 -21.32
C LEU A 92 -37.72 -16.53 -21.24
N THR A 93 -37.44 -17.50 -22.11
CA THR A 93 -36.15 -18.21 -22.18
C THR A 93 -35.73 -18.48 -23.63
N ILE A 94 -34.42 -18.67 -23.86
CA ILE A 94 -33.90 -19.17 -25.13
C ILE A 94 -33.87 -20.69 -25.06
N ALA A 95 -34.95 -21.31 -25.54
CA ALA A 95 -35.13 -22.75 -25.56
C ALA A 95 -34.08 -23.44 -26.44
N ALA A 96 -33.76 -22.90 -27.61
CA ALA A 96 -32.77 -23.48 -28.52
C ALA A 96 -31.87 -22.44 -29.19
N ILE A 97 -30.61 -22.82 -29.42
CA ILE A 97 -29.62 -22.09 -30.20
C ILE A 97 -29.21 -22.96 -31.38
N THR A 98 -29.58 -22.54 -32.58
CA THR A 98 -29.21 -23.25 -33.81
C THR A 98 -27.70 -23.27 -34.06
N LYS A 99 -27.27 -24.27 -34.83
CA LYS A 99 -25.89 -24.36 -35.34
C LYS A 99 -25.47 -23.05 -36.00
N ARG A 100 -24.40 -22.47 -35.48
CA ARG A 100 -23.84 -21.21 -35.96
C ARG A 100 -23.32 -21.35 -37.39
N VAL A 101 -23.88 -20.56 -38.31
CA VAL A 101 -23.29 -20.37 -39.65
C VAL A 101 -22.14 -19.36 -39.60
N ASP A 102 -21.42 -19.17 -40.72
CA ASP A 102 -20.23 -18.29 -40.80
C ASP A 102 -20.44 -16.95 -40.06
N PRO A 103 -19.74 -16.75 -38.93
CA PRO A 103 -19.94 -15.57 -38.10
C PRO A 103 -19.15 -14.37 -38.62
N ARG A 104 -18.32 -14.50 -39.66
CA ARG A 104 -17.50 -13.39 -40.18
C ARG A 104 -18.34 -12.23 -40.69
N ASP A 105 -17.74 -11.05 -40.60
CA ASP A 105 -18.18 -9.91 -41.39
C ASP A 105 -17.57 -10.01 -42.79
N VAL A 106 -18.29 -9.47 -43.77
CA VAL A 106 -17.88 -9.44 -45.17
C VAL A 106 -17.92 -8.02 -45.71
N LEU A 107 -17.00 -7.74 -46.62
CA LEU A 107 -17.00 -6.55 -47.45
C LEU A 107 -17.81 -6.83 -48.72
N ILE A 108 -18.68 -5.90 -49.07
CA ILE A 108 -19.29 -5.83 -50.40
C ILE A 108 -18.91 -4.47 -50.96
N SER A 109 -17.98 -4.47 -51.91
CA SER A 109 -17.56 -3.27 -52.63
C SER A 109 -18.31 -3.13 -53.95
N ARG A 110 -18.50 -1.90 -54.39
CA ARG A 110 -19.17 -1.60 -55.66
C ARG A 110 -18.38 -2.14 -56.85
N ASP A 111 -17.07 -1.94 -56.83
CA ASP A 111 -16.18 -2.18 -57.98
C ASP A 111 -15.38 -3.50 -57.84
N GLY A 112 -15.77 -4.37 -56.91
CA GLY A 112 -15.11 -5.67 -56.71
C GLY A 112 -13.75 -5.59 -56.00
N LEU A 113 -13.32 -4.39 -55.58
CA LEU A 113 -12.07 -4.16 -54.86
C LEU A 113 -12.10 -4.76 -53.46
N LEU A 114 -11.00 -5.40 -53.05
CA LEU A 114 -10.75 -5.86 -51.68
C LEU A 114 -10.51 -4.68 -50.74
N LEU A 115 -10.57 -4.92 -49.43
CA LEU A 115 -10.40 -3.87 -48.41
C LEU A 115 -9.07 -3.09 -48.57
N ASP A 116 -7.98 -3.79 -48.88
CA ASP A 116 -6.65 -3.18 -49.08
C ASP A 116 -6.47 -2.49 -50.43
N GLU A 117 -7.42 -2.69 -51.35
CA GLU A 117 -7.41 -2.11 -52.70
C GLU A 117 -8.34 -0.89 -52.80
N LEU A 118 -9.08 -0.57 -51.73
CA LEU A 118 -9.95 0.59 -51.71
C LEU A 118 -9.13 1.91 -51.76
N PRO A 119 -9.62 2.95 -52.46
CA PRO A 119 -9.01 4.28 -52.47
C PRO A 119 -8.86 4.88 -51.07
N GLN A 120 -7.90 5.80 -50.91
CA GLN A 120 -7.60 6.42 -49.61
C GLN A 120 -8.79 7.17 -48.98
N ASP A 121 -9.74 7.64 -49.79
CA ASP A 121 -10.95 8.35 -49.36
C ASP A 121 -12.22 7.50 -49.46
N ALA A 122 -12.08 6.19 -49.65
CA ALA A 122 -13.20 5.28 -49.84
C ALA A 122 -14.21 5.37 -48.68
N ARG A 123 -15.48 5.52 -49.05
CA ARG A 123 -16.60 5.60 -48.12
C ARG A 123 -17.11 4.21 -47.82
N ILE A 124 -16.98 3.76 -46.57
CA ILE A 124 -17.49 2.46 -46.11
C ILE A 124 -18.73 2.64 -45.24
N GLY A 125 -19.85 2.05 -45.67
CA GLY A 125 -21.14 2.12 -44.99
C GLY A 125 -21.29 1.13 -43.84
N THR A 126 -21.35 1.65 -42.61
CA THR A 126 -21.76 0.87 -41.43
C THR A 126 -22.19 1.79 -40.27
N SER A 127 -23.29 1.45 -39.59
CA SER A 127 -23.68 2.10 -38.32
C SER A 127 -23.26 1.33 -37.07
N SER A 128 -22.49 0.25 -37.19
CA SER A 128 -21.99 -0.52 -36.04
C SER A 128 -20.72 0.14 -35.47
N PRO A 129 -20.70 0.59 -34.20
CA PRO A 129 -19.49 1.11 -33.57
C PRO A 129 -18.34 0.10 -33.56
N ARG A 130 -18.64 -1.18 -33.31
CA ARG A 130 -17.68 -2.29 -33.40
C ARG A 130 -16.98 -2.35 -34.76
N ARG A 131 -17.73 -2.30 -35.87
CA ARG A 131 -17.15 -2.33 -37.22
C ARG A 131 -16.37 -1.07 -37.52
N LYS A 132 -16.94 0.10 -37.21
CA LYS A 132 -16.32 1.40 -37.43
C LYS A 132 -14.93 1.46 -36.81
N LEU A 133 -14.82 1.10 -35.52
CA LEU A 133 -13.57 1.25 -34.78
C LEU A 133 -12.51 0.23 -35.19
N GLN A 134 -12.89 -1.01 -35.51
CA GLN A 134 -11.94 -1.98 -36.05
C GLN A 134 -11.42 -1.58 -37.44
N LEU A 135 -12.27 -1.02 -38.31
CA LEU A 135 -11.85 -0.51 -39.63
C LEU A 135 -10.90 0.70 -39.49
N ILE A 136 -11.25 1.68 -38.65
CA ILE A 136 -10.40 2.86 -38.43
C ILE A 136 -9.05 2.47 -37.83
N PHE A 137 -9.03 1.48 -36.93
CA PHE A 137 -7.79 0.98 -36.36
C PHE A 137 -6.93 0.25 -37.39
N TYR A 138 -7.54 -0.51 -38.30
CA TYR A 138 -6.85 -1.21 -39.37
C TYR A 138 -6.31 -0.26 -40.44
N GLN A 139 -7.14 0.68 -40.92
CA GLN A 139 -6.79 1.68 -41.92
C GLN A 139 -7.41 3.04 -41.56
N ARG A 140 -6.58 3.95 -41.03
CA ARG A 140 -7.03 5.27 -40.52
C ARG A 140 -7.60 6.22 -41.57
N HIS A 141 -7.32 5.99 -42.85
CA HIS A 141 -7.74 6.87 -43.95
C HIS A 141 -9.19 6.61 -44.40
N LEU A 142 -9.77 5.45 -44.07
CA LEU A 142 -11.12 5.07 -44.49
C LEU A 142 -12.20 6.01 -43.93
N GLN A 143 -13.15 6.41 -44.77
CA GLN A 143 -14.29 7.23 -44.36
C GLN A 143 -15.48 6.35 -43.97
N ILE A 144 -15.71 6.16 -42.68
CA ILE A 144 -16.85 5.36 -42.21
C ILE A 144 -18.13 6.22 -42.16
N VAL A 145 -19.09 5.90 -43.04
CA VAL A 145 -20.36 6.62 -43.14
C VAL A 145 -21.50 5.80 -42.50
N PRO A 146 -22.43 6.45 -41.75
CA PRO A 146 -23.59 5.76 -41.19
C PRO A 146 -24.44 5.12 -42.29
N LEU A 147 -24.80 3.84 -42.10
CA LEU A 147 -25.65 3.10 -43.03
C LEU A 147 -26.67 2.26 -42.26
N ARG A 148 -27.95 2.66 -42.39
CA ARG A 148 -29.12 2.00 -41.81
C ARG A 148 -30.04 1.41 -42.88
N GLY A 149 -30.99 0.59 -42.43
CA GLY A 149 -31.95 -0.14 -43.26
C GLY A 149 -31.68 -1.64 -43.28
N ASN A 150 -32.60 -2.38 -43.89
CA ASN A 150 -32.48 -3.81 -44.15
C ASN A 150 -31.40 -4.08 -45.21
N LEU A 151 -30.99 -5.35 -45.35
CA LEU A 151 -29.88 -5.71 -46.23
C LEU A 151 -30.13 -5.32 -47.71
N ASP A 152 -31.35 -5.49 -48.20
CA ASP A 152 -31.79 -5.04 -49.53
C ASP A 152 -31.60 -3.53 -49.73
N THR A 153 -32.00 -2.73 -48.74
CA THR A 153 -31.91 -1.27 -48.79
C THR A 153 -30.46 -0.82 -48.74
N ARG A 154 -29.61 -1.48 -47.94
CA ARG A 154 -28.17 -1.20 -47.88
C ARG A 154 -27.46 -1.52 -49.20
N LEU A 155 -27.80 -2.65 -49.82
CA LEU A 155 -27.27 -3.03 -51.13
C LEU A 155 -27.75 -2.10 -52.24
N ARG A 156 -28.96 -1.55 -52.14
CA ARG A 156 -29.44 -0.53 -53.07
C ARG A 156 -28.63 0.76 -52.95
N LYS A 157 -28.41 1.27 -51.73
CA LYS A 157 -27.58 2.46 -51.48
C LYS A 157 -26.13 2.33 -52.00
N LEU A 158 -25.57 1.12 -51.92
CA LEU A 158 -24.27 0.81 -52.54
C LEU A 158 -24.29 0.96 -54.07
N ARG A 159 -25.38 0.53 -54.74
CA ARG A 159 -25.53 0.65 -56.20
C ARG A 159 -25.82 2.08 -56.66
N GLU A 160 -26.51 2.86 -55.86
CA GLU A 160 -26.86 4.27 -56.13
C GLU A 160 -25.63 5.22 -56.01
N LYS A 161 -24.40 4.68 -55.90
CA LYS A 161 -23.11 5.38 -55.82
C LYS A 161 -22.95 6.35 -54.63
N GLU A 162 -23.72 6.17 -53.57
CA GLU A 162 -23.56 6.99 -52.35
C GLU A 162 -22.38 6.57 -51.47
N ILE A 163 -21.89 5.33 -51.64
CA ILE A 163 -20.91 4.64 -50.79
C ILE A 163 -20.08 3.69 -51.68
N ASP A 164 -18.81 3.45 -51.37
CA ASP A 164 -17.90 2.59 -52.17
C ASP A 164 -17.92 1.13 -51.72
N ALA A 165 -18.13 0.88 -50.43
CA ALA A 165 -18.29 -0.45 -49.88
C ALA A 165 -19.21 -0.48 -48.65
N ILE A 166 -19.78 -1.64 -48.32
CA ILE A 166 -20.51 -1.86 -47.08
C ILE A 166 -19.94 -3.06 -46.33
N VAL A 167 -20.05 -3.03 -45.00
CA VAL A 167 -19.67 -4.18 -44.15
C VAL A 167 -20.91 -4.75 -43.48
N VAL A 168 -21.19 -6.02 -43.77
CA VAL A 168 -22.37 -6.77 -43.31
C VAL A 168 -21.97 -8.15 -42.78
N ALA A 169 -22.89 -8.86 -42.13
CA ALA A 169 -22.61 -10.21 -41.62
C ALA A 169 -22.78 -11.24 -42.74
N ALA A 170 -21.82 -12.16 -42.89
CA ALA A 170 -21.88 -13.24 -43.90
C ALA A 170 -23.17 -14.06 -43.76
N ALA A 171 -23.52 -14.42 -42.52
CA ALA A 171 -24.73 -15.17 -42.18
C ALA A 171 -26.02 -14.64 -42.80
N GLY A 172 -26.18 -13.31 -42.90
CA GLY A 172 -27.37 -12.71 -43.49
C GLY A 172 -27.48 -12.94 -45.00
N LEU A 173 -26.34 -12.91 -45.71
CA LEU A 173 -26.28 -13.18 -47.15
C LEU A 173 -26.46 -14.66 -47.43
N VAL A 174 -25.84 -15.52 -46.62
CA VAL A 174 -25.97 -16.99 -46.74
C VAL A 174 -27.43 -17.42 -46.67
N ARG A 175 -28.18 -16.94 -45.68
CA ARG A 175 -29.61 -17.28 -45.50
C ARG A 175 -30.52 -16.79 -46.62
N LEU A 176 -30.13 -15.72 -47.31
CA LEU A 176 -30.87 -15.17 -48.44
C LEU A 176 -30.43 -15.75 -49.78
N GLY A 177 -29.43 -16.64 -49.81
CA GLY A 177 -28.85 -17.16 -51.05
C GLY A 177 -28.06 -16.10 -51.84
N TRP A 178 -27.52 -15.09 -51.17
CA TRP A 178 -26.83 -13.95 -51.78
C TRP A 178 -25.30 -14.00 -51.59
N GLN A 179 -24.71 -15.18 -51.42
CA GLN A 179 -23.27 -15.35 -51.20
C GLN A 179 -22.43 -14.82 -52.36
N ASN A 180 -22.95 -14.91 -53.60
CA ASN A 180 -22.29 -14.41 -54.81
C ASN A 180 -22.08 -12.88 -54.81
N ARG A 181 -22.66 -12.16 -53.85
CA ARG A 181 -22.48 -10.71 -53.69
C ARG A 181 -21.32 -10.36 -52.74
N ILE A 182 -20.68 -11.34 -52.11
CA ILE A 182 -19.57 -11.11 -51.19
C ILE A 182 -18.32 -10.80 -52.00
N THR A 183 -17.70 -9.64 -51.78
CA THR A 183 -16.39 -9.35 -52.35
C THR A 183 -15.28 -10.01 -51.54
N GLN A 184 -15.32 -9.88 -50.22
CA GLN A 184 -14.27 -10.39 -49.33
C GLN A 184 -14.85 -10.85 -48.00
N HIS A 185 -14.45 -12.03 -47.52
CA HIS A 185 -14.61 -12.42 -46.13
C HIS A 185 -13.50 -11.77 -45.30
N LEU A 186 -13.86 -10.94 -44.32
CA LEU A 186 -12.87 -10.26 -43.50
C LEU A 186 -12.26 -11.24 -42.47
N PRO A 187 -10.93 -11.38 -42.41
CA PRO A 187 -10.25 -12.16 -41.37
C PRO A 187 -10.54 -11.63 -39.96
N TYR A 188 -10.48 -12.50 -38.94
CA TYR A 188 -10.77 -12.13 -37.55
C TYR A 188 -9.76 -11.13 -36.96
N GLU A 189 -8.55 -11.12 -37.50
CA GLU A 189 -7.47 -10.18 -37.21
C GLU A 189 -7.88 -8.75 -37.59
N ILE A 190 -8.65 -8.61 -38.69
CA ILE A 190 -9.18 -7.33 -39.18
C ILE A 190 -10.51 -7.02 -38.49
N MET A 191 -11.41 -8.02 -38.41
CA MET A 191 -12.80 -7.80 -37.99
C MET A 191 -13.33 -8.96 -37.15
N LEU A 192 -13.21 -8.83 -35.83
CA LEU A 192 -13.85 -9.76 -34.91
C LEU A 192 -15.37 -9.49 -34.85
N PRO A 193 -16.24 -10.53 -34.93
CA PRO A 193 -17.68 -10.35 -35.04
C PRO A 193 -18.34 -9.93 -33.72
N SER A 194 -19.64 -9.61 -33.80
CA SER A 194 -20.47 -9.40 -32.61
C SER A 194 -20.73 -10.73 -31.91
N GLY A 195 -20.84 -10.73 -30.58
CA GLY A 195 -21.35 -11.89 -29.84
C GLY A 195 -22.71 -12.32 -30.39
N GLY A 196 -22.91 -13.62 -30.53
CA GLY A 196 -24.11 -14.23 -31.12
C GLY A 196 -24.19 -14.16 -32.65
N GLN A 197 -23.25 -13.52 -33.36
CA GLN A 197 -23.34 -13.41 -34.82
C GLN A 197 -23.29 -14.81 -35.47
N GLY A 198 -24.17 -15.06 -36.43
CA GLY A 198 -24.25 -16.33 -37.16
C GLY A 198 -25.30 -17.32 -36.63
N ALA A 199 -25.60 -17.32 -35.33
CA ALA A 199 -26.60 -18.22 -34.76
C ALA A 199 -28.00 -17.60 -34.68
N LEU A 200 -29.03 -18.44 -34.73
CA LEU A 200 -30.40 -18.09 -34.37
C LEU A 200 -30.71 -18.60 -32.98
N GLY A 201 -31.36 -17.75 -32.18
CA GLY A 201 -31.97 -18.12 -30.91
C GLY A 201 -33.47 -18.27 -31.11
N ILE A 202 -34.02 -19.31 -30.50
CA ILE A 202 -35.44 -19.57 -30.46
C ILE A 202 -35.91 -19.28 -29.03
N GLU A 203 -36.73 -18.24 -28.91
CA GLU A 203 -37.27 -17.75 -27.64
C GLU A 203 -38.68 -18.30 -27.42
N THR A 204 -38.96 -18.76 -26.20
CA THR A 204 -40.26 -19.31 -25.78
C THR A 204 -40.61 -18.79 -24.39
N ARG A 205 -41.84 -19.07 -23.93
CA ARG A 205 -42.17 -18.96 -22.51
C ARG A 205 -41.43 -20.04 -21.70
N GLU A 206 -41.10 -19.74 -20.45
CA GLU A 206 -40.43 -20.68 -19.54
C GLU A 206 -41.33 -21.88 -19.18
N GLU A 207 -42.64 -21.67 -19.07
CA GLU A 207 -43.61 -22.73 -18.73
C GLU A 207 -43.92 -23.71 -19.87
N ASP A 208 -43.61 -23.38 -21.13
CA ASP A 208 -43.94 -24.20 -22.30
C ASP A 208 -42.92 -25.33 -22.54
N GLN A 209 -42.83 -26.25 -21.57
CA GLN A 209 -41.89 -27.38 -21.62
C GLN A 209 -42.11 -28.27 -22.85
N ASP A 210 -43.36 -28.43 -23.26
CA ASP A 210 -43.78 -29.21 -24.42
C ASP A 210 -43.32 -28.62 -25.76
N ILE A 211 -43.04 -27.31 -25.82
CA ILE A 211 -42.40 -26.65 -26.97
C ILE A 211 -40.89 -26.80 -26.86
N GLY A 212 -40.33 -26.69 -25.65
CA GLY A 212 -38.91 -26.91 -25.39
C GLY A 212 -38.42 -28.28 -25.88
N GLU A 213 -39.18 -29.35 -25.61
CA GLU A 213 -38.88 -30.70 -26.08
C GLU A 213 -38.84 -30.82 -27.61
N ILE A 214 -39.75 -30.14 -28.32
CA ILE A 214 -39.74 -30.11 -29.79
C ILE A 214 -38.49 -29.41 -30.34
N LEU A 215 -37.99 -28.42 -29.61
CA LEU A 215 -36.86 -27.59 -30.03
C LEU A 215 -35.50 -28.21 -29.71
N GLU A 216 -35.43 -29.20 -28.82
CA GLU A 216 -34.19 -29.86 -28.39
C GLU A 216 -33.30 -30.32 -29.58
N PRO A 217 -33.82 -30.95 -30.65
CA PRO A 217 -32.99 -31.37 -31.78
C PRO A 217 -32.41 -30.20 -32.61
N LEU A 218 -32.94 -28.99 -32.46
CA LEU A 218 -32.42 -27.78 -33.09
C LEU A 218 -31.34 -27.08 -32.26
N ASP A 219 -31.14 -27.51 -31.01
CA ASP A 219 -30.20 -26.92 -30.08
C ASP A 219 -28.78 -27.47 -30.27
N ASP A 220 -27.92 -26.68 -30.89
CA ASP A 220 -26.53 -27.04 -31.15
C ASP A 220 -25.65 -26.72 -29.93
N ASN A 221 -25.18 -27.78 -29.26
CA ASN A 221 -24.43 -27.67 -28.01
C ASN A 221 -23.17 -26.79 -28.12
N ASP A 222 -22.40 -26.92 -29.20
CA ASP A 222 -21.18 -26.12 -29.40
C ASP A 222 -21.52 -24.63 -29.56
N SER A 223 -22.58 -24.31 -30.33
CA SER A 223 -23.08 -22.95 -30.49
C SER A 223 -23.63 -22.39 -29.18
N ARG A 224 -24.34 -23.19 -28.39
CA ARG A 224 -24.83 -22.80 -27.07
C ARG A 224 -23.67 -22.46 -26.13
N ILE A 225 -22.67 -23.34 -26.00
CA ILE A 225 -21.49 -23.12 -25.16
C ILE A 225 -20.76 -21.83 -25.57
N ALA A 226 -20.49 -21.65 -26.87
CA ALA A 226 -19.83 -20.45 -27.39
C ALA A 226 -20.61 -19.18 -27.07
N ILE A 227 -21.91 -19.18 -27.33
CA ILE A 227 -22.77 -18.00 -27.15
C ILE A 227 -23.01 -17.69 -25.67
N THR A 228 -23.07 -18.69 -24.80
CA THR A 228 -23.13 -18.50 -23.35
C THR A 228 -21.90 -17.75 -22.85
N ALA A 229 -20.70 -18.14 -23.28
CA ALA A 229 -19.46 -17.44 -22.92
C ALA A 229 -19.43 -16.00 -23.44
N GLU A 230 -19.81 -15.79 -24.71
CA GLU A 230 -19.90 -14.46 -25.33
C GLU A 230 -20.91 -13.55 -24.63
N ARG A 231 -22.10 -14.06 -24.31
CA ARG A 231 -23.17 -13.31 -23.63
C ARG A 231 -22.78 -12.97 -22.21
N CYS A 232 -22.16 -13.89 -21.47
CA CYS A 232 -21.65 -13.62 -20.13
C CYS A 232 -20.61 -12.49 -20.15
N PHE A 233 -19.65 -12.57 -21.08
CA PHE A 233 -18.65 -11.52 -21.30
C PHE A 233 -19.30 -10.16 -21.60
N LEU A 234 -20.26 -10.11 -22.53
CA LEU A 234 -20.99 -8.88 -22.88
C LEU A 234 -21.79 -8.33 -21.70
N ARG A 235 -22.50 -9.18 -20.94
CA ARG A 235 -23.25 -8.80 -19.74
C ARG A 235 -22.34 -8.04 -18.77
N ARG A 236 -21.18 -8.64 -18.46
CA ARG A 236 -20.26 -8.12 -17.46
C ARG A 236 -19.67 -6.77 -17.81
N LEU A 237 -19.43 -6.50 -19.10
CA LEU A 237 -18.91 -5.21 -19.59
C LEU A 237 -20.01 -4.17 -19.86
N GLY A 238 -21.30 -4.55 -19.72
CA GLY A 238 -22.42 -3.70 -20.14
C GLY A 238 -22.49 -3.51 -21.66
N GLY A 239 -21.96 -4.47 -22.40
CA GLY A 239 -21.91 -4.54 -23.86
C GLY A 239 -23.26 -4.89 -24.50
N GLY A 240 -23.37 -4.68 -25.81
CA GLY A 240 -24.56 -4.97 -26.62
C GLY A 240 -24.40 -4.57 -28.08
N CYS A 241 -25.48 -4.67 -28.87
CA CYS A 241 -25.48 -4.44 -30.32
C CYS A 241 -24.91 -3.09 -30.79
N GLN A 242 -25.01 -2.05 -29.96
CA GLN A 242 -24.52 -0.70 -30.25
C GLN A 242 -23.24 -0.32 -29.49
N THR A 243 -22.51 -1.31 -28.98
CA THR A 243 -21.28 -1.07 -28.22
C THR A 243 -20.03 -1.36 -29.06
N PRO A 244 -18.89 -0.73 -28.75
CA PRO A 244 -17.61 -0.97 -29.42
C PRO A 244 -16.92 -2.26 -28.92
N VAL A 245 -17.69 -3.34 -28.78
CA VAL A 245 -17.26 -4.62 -28.22
C VAL A 245 -17.54 -5.74 -29.22
N ALA A 246 -16.53 -6.55 -29.49
CA ALA A 246 -16.58 -7.75 -30.31
C ALA A 246 -16.19 -8.95 -29.46
N THR A 247 -16.84 -10.09 -29.66
CA THR A 247 -16.46 -11.33 -28.96
C THR A 247 -16.87 -12.53 -29.81
N LEU A 248 -16.04 -13.57 -29.80
CA LEU A 248 -16.25 -14.81 -30.52
C LEU A 248 -15.74 -16.00 -29.69
N GLY A 249 -16.65 -16.91 -29.37
CA GLY A 249 -16.38 -18.22 -28.80
C GLY A 249 -16.24 -19.26 -29.90
N GLN A 250 -15.22 -20.12 -29.78
CA GLN A 250 -14.99 -21.25 -30.66
C GLN A 250 -14.75 -22.50 -29.80
N VAL A 251 -15.58 -23.52 -30.01
CA VAL A 251 -15.50 -24.80 -29.29
C VAL A 251 -14.73 -25.81 -30.14
N GLN A 252 -13.80 -26.53 -29.50
CA GLN A 252 -13.06 -27.65 -30.09
C GLN A 252 -12.96 -28.77 -29.05
N GLY A 253 -13.86 -29.76 -29.14
CA GLY A 253 -13.98 -30.82 -28.14
C GLY A 253 -14.31 -30.23 -26.76
N LYS A 254 -13.50 -30.57 -25.74
CA LYS A 254 -13.71 -30.10 -24.36
C LYS A 254 -13.14 -28.70 -24.06
N LYS A 255 -12.69 -27.97 -25.09
CA LYS A 255 -12.07 -26.65 -24.95
C LYS A 255 -12.90 -25.60 -25.66
N ILE A 256 -13.03 -24.45 -25.03
CA ILE A 256 -13.55 -23.24 -25.65
C ILE A 256 -12.46 -22.17 -25.66
N THR A 257 -12.33 -21.50 -26.80
CA THR A 257 -11.51 -20.31 -26.97
C THR A 257 -12.44 -19.10 -27.09
N LEU A 258 -12.27 -18.11 -26.22
CA LEU A 258 -12.99 -16.84 -26.29
C LEU A 258 -12.03 -15.73 -26.67
N GLU A 259 -12.25 -15.12 -27.83
CA GLU A 259 -11.51 -13.96 -28.31
C GLU A 259 -12.39 -12.71 -28.23
N THR A 260 -11.81 -11.58 -27.84
CA THR A 260 -12.52 -10.30 -27.71
C THR A 260 -11.70 -9.13 -28.26
N VAL A 261 -12.40 -8.13 -28.77
CA VAL A 261 -11.87 -6.81 -29.10
C VAL A 261 -12.76 -5.75 -28.44
N VAL A 262 -12.16 -4.85 -27.66
CA VAL A 262 -12.84 -3.69 -27.08
C VAL A 262 -12.14 -2.40 -27.49
N ALA A 263 -12.89 -1.35 -27.79
CA ALA A 263 -12.35 -0.05 -28.17
C ALA A 263 -13.01 1.07 -27.35
N ASP A 264 -12.27 2.14 -27.07
CA ASP A 264 -12.87 3.36 -26.53
C ASP A 264 -13.76 4.04 -27.57
N SER A 265 -14.68 4.87 -27.10
CA SER A 265 -15.62 5.58 -27.99
C SER A 265 -14.93 6.61 -28.90
N SER A 266 -13.71 7.05 -28.57
CA SER A 266 -12.90 7.92 -29.44
C SER A 266 -12.22 7.17 -30.58
N GLY A 267 -11.97 5.86 -30.42
CA GLY A 267 -11.21 5.06 -31.38
C GLY A 267 -9.71 5.26 -31.29
N GLU A 268 -9.21 5.87 -30.21
CA GLU A 268 -7.78 6.07 -29.97
C GLU A 268 -7.12 4.78 -29.47
N LYS A 269 -7.84 3.99 -28.68
CA LYS A 269 -7.34 2.73 -28.12
C LYS A 269 -8.27 1.58 -28.44
N ILE A 270 -7.64 0.47 -28.83
CA ILE A 270 -8.26 -0.83 -28.99
C ILE A 270 -7.45 -1.85 -28.20
N LEU A 271 -8.15 -2.81 -27.61
CA LEU A 271 -7.55 -3.92 -26.87
C LEU A 271 -8.13 -5.22 -27.40
N ARG A 272 -7.26 -6.08 -27.90
CA ARG A 272 -7.58 -7.47 -28.26
C ARG A 272 -7.09 -8.39 -27.15
N GLN A 273 -7.91 -9.34 -26.73
CA GLN A 273 -7.54 -10.39 -25.78
C GLN A 273 -8.14 -11.72 -26.20
N LYS A 274 -7.49 -12.80 -25.76
CA LYS A 274 -7.91 -14.18 -25.99
C LYS A 274 -7.73 -14.97 -24.70
N MET A 275 -8.64 -15.89 -24.43
CA MET A 275 -8.56 -16.81 -23.30
C MET A 275 -9.12 -18.17 -23.69
N GLU A 276 -8.52 -19.24 -23.15
CA GLU A 276 -8.98 -20.61 -23.33
C GLU A 276 -9.49 -21.15 -21.99
N GLY A 277 -10.54 -21.96 -22.03
CA GLY A 277 -11.16 -22.56 -20.86
C GLY A 277 -11.85 -23.89 -21.17
N SER A 278 -12.44 -24.51 -20.14
CA SER A 278 -13.25 -25.71 -20.29
C SER A 278 -14.59 -25.38 -20.94
N SER A 279 -15.03 -26.22 -21.88
CA SER A 279 -16.38 -26.15 -22.46
C SER A 279 -17.49 -26.37 -21.43
N ASP A 280 -17.16 -26.96 -20.28
CA ASP A 280 -18.12 -27.25 -19.21
C ASP A 280 -18.50 -26.00 -18.41
N ASN A 281 -17.63 -24.96 -18.39
CA ASN A 281 -17.82 -23.72 -17.63
C ASN A 281 -17.72 -22.46 -18.52
N PRO A 282 -18.56 -22.32 -19.57
CA PRO A 282 -18.45 -21.21 -20.53
C PRO A 282 -18.74 -19.84 -19.88
N GLU A 283 -19.64 -19.77 -18.90
CA GLU A 283 -19.94 -18.53 -18.18
C GLU A 283 -18.74 -18.01 -17.39
N GLU A 284 -18.02 -18.91 -16.72
CA GLU A 284 -16.84 -18.56 -15.94
C GLU A 284 -15.75 -17.97 -16.85
N LEU A 285 -15.51 -18.58 -18.02
CA LEU A 285 -14.56 -18.06 -19.00
C LEU A 285 -14.94 -16.64 -19.47
N GLY A 286 -16.23 -16.42 -19.76
CA GLY A 286 -16.76 -15.11 -20.15
C GLY A 286 -16.55 -14.05 -19.07
N LEU A 287 -16.84 -14.41 -17.81
CA LEU A 287 -16.66 -13.53 -16.65
C LEU A 287 -15.18 -13.19 -16.42
N GLN A 288 -14.30 -14.20 -16.40
CA GLN A 288 -12.86 -14.02 -16.18
C GLN A 288 -12.23 -13.11 -17.26
N LEU A 289 -12.60 -13.30 -18.54
CA LEU A 289 -12.10 -12.45 -19.61
C LEU A 289 -12.60 -11.01 -19.48
N ALA A 290 -13.87 -10.81 -19.09
CA ALA A 290 -14.42 -9.47 -18.86
C ALA A 290 -13.76 -8.76 -17.67
N GLU A 291 -13.47 -9.48 -16.59
CA GLU A 291 -12.73 -8.94 -15.44
C GLU A 291 -11.30 -8.58 -15.80
N LYS A 292 -10.63 -9.42 -16.60
CA LYS A 292 -9.28 -9.13 -17.14
C LYS A 292 -9.27 -7.85 -17.96
N ILE A 293 -10.25 -7.68 -18.85
CA ILE A 293 -10.42 -6.45 -19.65
C ILE A 293 -10.70 -5.23 -18.74
N SER A 294 -11.57 -5.39 -17.75
CA SER A 294 -11.88 -4.31 -16.79
C SER A 294 -10.66 -3.89 -15.97
N ALA A 295 -9.84 -4.86 -15.53
CA ALA A 295 -8.59 -4.61 -14.81
C ALA A 295 -7.54 -3.88 -15.66
N MET A 296 -7.64 -3.97 -17.00
CA MET A 296 -6.83 -3.20 -17.94
C MET A 296 -7.35 -1.77 -18.16
N GLY A 297 -8.35 -1.33 -17.39
CA GLY A 297 -8.87 0.04 -17.37
C GLY A 297 -10.05 0.28 -18.31
N PHE A 298 -10.54 -0.74 -19.01
CA PHE A 298 -11.71 -0.61 -19.89
C PHE A 298 -13.00 -0.63 -19.06
N LYS A 299 -13.81 0.43 -19.15
CA LYS A 299 -15.12 0.47 -18.48
C LYS A 299 -16.17 1.23 -19.28
N LYS A 300 -17.43 0.89 -19.00
CA LYS A 300 -18.61 1.64 -19.44
C LYS A 300 -18.87 2.77 -18.45
N THR A 301 -19.02 4.00 -18.95
CA THR A 301 -19.49 5.17 -18.20
C THR A 301 -20.98 5.41 -18.48
N SER A 302 -21.57 6.47 -17.92
CA SER A 302 -22.96 6.83 -18.18
C SER A 302 -23.26 7.14 -19.65
N SER A 303 -22.24 7.52 -20.45
CA SER A 303 -22.43 7.97 -21.83
C SER A 303 -21.48 7.36 -22.87
N SER A 304 -20.44 6.60 -22.48
CA SER A 304 -19.41 6.09 -23.40
C SER A 304 -18.59 4.92 -22.84
N PHE A 305 -17.76 4.29 -23.67
CA PHE A 305 -16.73 3.32 -23.26
C PHE A 305 -15.36 3.99 -23.29
N VAL A 306 -14.57 3.83 -22.22
CA VAL A 306 -13.27 4.50 -22.07
C VAL A 306 -12.23 3.54 -21.50
N PHE A 307 -10.96 3.82 -21.82
CA PHE A 307 -9.82 3.29 -21.08
C PHE A 307 -9.35 4.34 -20.06
N GLU A 308 -9.74 4.16 -18.80
CA GLU A 308 -9.15 4.96 -17.73
C GLU A 308 -7.71 4.53 -17.49
N LYS A 309 -6.83 5.49 -17.20
CA LYS A 309 -5.54 5.16 -16.59
C LYS A 309 -5.87 4.45 -15.27
N PRO A 310 -5.34 3.24 -15.00
CA PRO A 310 -5.60 2.57 -13.73
C PRO A 310 -5.13 3.50 -12.61
N HIS A 311 -6.07 4.07 -11.86
CA HIS A 311 -5.78 4.64 -10.56
C HIS A 311 -5.46 3.46 -9.65
N LEU A 312 -4.21 3.03 -9.69
CA LEU A 312 -3.66 2.21 -8.62
C LEU A 312 -3.90 3.00 -7.33
N THR A 313 -4.74 2.48 -6.44
CA THR A 313 -4.97 3.07 -5.12
C THR A 313 -3.72 2.98 -4.24
N GLY A 314 -2.79 2.09 -4.59
CA GLY A 314 -1.48 1.98 -3.97
C GLY A 314 -0.49 3.00 -4.54
N GLN A 315 0.34 3.55 -3.67
CA GLN A 315 1.38 4.51 -4.00
C GLN A 315 2.75 3.99 -3.55
N ILE A 316 3.79 4.24 -4.34
CA ILE A 316 5.18 3.97 -3.93
C ILE A 316 5.89 5.28 -3.61
N TYR A 317 6.52 5.34 -2.44
CA TYR A 317 7.37 6.45 -2.03
C TYR A 317 8.82 5.98 -1.89
N LEU A 318 9.73 6.59 -2.64
CA LEU A 318 11.17 6.41 -2.49
C LEU A 318 11.71 7.48 -1.55
N VAL A 319 12.11 7.12 -0.33
CA VAL A 319 12.40 8.08 0.74
C VAL A 319 13.86 7.99 1.17
N GLY A 320 14.56 9.12 1.17
CA GLY A 320 15.87 9.25 1.78
C GLY A 320 15.78 9.34 3.30
N ALA A 321 16.39 8.37 3.99
CA ALA A 321 16.40 8.25 5.45
C ALA A 321 17.40 9.18 6.14
N GLY A 322 18.32 9.78 5.38
CA GLY A 322 19.39 10.60 5.94
C GLY A 322 20.64 9.81 6.38
N PRO A 323 21.60 10.47 7.03
CA PRO A 323 22.98 9.98 7.21
C PRO A 323 23.18 9.07 8.44
N GLY A 324 22.12 8.69 9.16
CA GLY A 324 22.17 7.79 10.32
C GLY A 324 21.54 8.39 11.58
N ASP A 325 21.69 9.70 11.81
CA ASP A 325 20.90 10.44 12.81
C ASP A 325 19.42 10.47 12.38
N PRO A 326 18.49 9.93 13.17
CA PRO A 326 17.07 9.92 12.83
C PRO A 326 16.47 11.34 12.80
N GLY A 327 17.07 12.31 13.47
CA GLY A 327 16.65 13.72 13.43
C GLY A 327 16.96 14.44 12.12
N LEU A 328 17.79 13.85 11.25
CA LEU A 328 18.16 14.40 9.94
C LEU A 328 17.30 13.88 8.78
N ILE A 329 16.24 13.14 9.06
CA ILE A 329 15.20 12.82 8.07
C ILE A 329 14.32 14.04 7.79
N SER A 330 13.78 14.15 6.58
CA SER A 330 12.80 15.20 6.28
C SER A 330 11.44 14.92 6.95
N PHE A 331 10.71 15.99 7.28
CA PHE A 331 9.34 15.88 7.80
C PHE A 331 8.44 15.05 6.88
N LYS A 332 8.53 15.27 5.57
CA LYS A 332 7.81 14.52 4.55
C LYS A 332 8.15 13.02 4.54
N GLY A 333 9.42 12.68 4.82
CA GLY A 333 9.84 11.29 4.99
C GLY A 333 9.11 10.60 6.16
N ILE A 334 8.98 11.28 7.30
CA ILE A 334 8.21 10.79 8.46
C ILE A 334 6.72 10.65 8.14
N GLU A 335 6.14 11.61 7.43
CA GLU A 335 4.72 11.53 7.03
C GLU A 335 4.43 10.29 6.17
N TYR A 336 5.32 9.93 5.25
CA TYR A 336 5.12 8.72 4.44
C TYR A 336 5.39 7.43 5.21
N ILE A 337 6.35 7.40 6.13
CA ILE A 337 6.54 6.26 7.04
C ILE A 337 5.26 5.98 7.83
N LYS A 338 4.59 7.02 8.36
CA LYS A 338 3.33 6.89 9.10
C LYS A 338 2.19 6.31 8.26
N LYS A 339 2.17 6.59 6.95
CA LYS A 339 1.13 6.13 6.00
C LYS A 339 1.40 4.75 5.41
N ALA A 340 2.60 4.20 5.56
CA ALA A 340 3.02 3.01 4.86
C ALA A 340 2.23 1.75 5.28
N ASP A 341 1.84 0.92 4.31
CA ASP A 341 1.46 -0.48 4.55
C ASP A 341 2.69 -1.39 4.63
N ILE A 342 3.72 -1.05 3.86
CA ILE A 342 4.95 -1.83 3.77
C ILE A 342 6.14 -0.86 3.76
N ILE A 343 7.11 -1.08 4.63
CA ILE A 343 8.39 -0.35 4.64
C ILE A 343 9.52 -1.30 4.26
N ILE A 344 10.22 -0.97 3.18
CA ILE A 344 11.38 -1.71 2.67
C ILE A 344 12.62 -0.87 2.97
N TYR A 345 13.52 -1.35 3.83
CA TYR A 345 14.63 -0.53 4.35
C TYR A 345 15.99 -1.21 4.27
N ASP A 346 17.04 -0.40 4.05
CA ASP A 346 18.42 -0.85 3.88
C ASP A 346 19.21 -0.94 5.20
N ARG A 347 20.39 -1.56 5.14
CA ARG A 347 21.31 -1.74 6.29
C ARG A 347 21.66 -0.44 7.03
N LEU A 348 21.83 0.67 6.30
CA LEU A 348 22.29 1.94 6.86
C LEU A 348 21.15 2.82 7.39
N VAL A 349 19.90 2.39 7.27
CA VAL A 349 18.75 3.10 7.82
C VAL A 349 18.73 2.91 9.34
N ASN A 350 18.58 4.00 10.09
CA ASN A 350 18.40 3.93 11.53
C ASN A 350 17.04 3.30 11.85
N LYS A 351 17.03 2.22 12.64
CA LYS A 351 15.82 1.48 12.99
C LYS A 351 14.79 2.30 13.77
N LYS A 352 15.21 3.34 14.50
CA LYS A 352 14.29 4.25 15.21
C LYS A 352 13.29 4.94 14.28
N LEU A 353 13.62 5.07 12.99
CA LEU A 353 12.70 5.60 11.99
C LEU A 353 11.48 4.69 11.76
N LEU A 354 11.61 3.39 12.03
CA LEU A 354 10.52 2.42 11.88
C LEU A 354 9.45 2.57 12.97
N ASP A 355 9.79 3.17 14.12
CA ASP A 355 8.88 3.40 15.25
C ASP A 355 7.78 4.43 14.90
N TYR A 356 7.95 5.19 13.82
CA TYR A 356 6.91 6.08 13.29
C TYR A 356 5.86 5.35 12.44
N ALA A 357 6.07 4.09 12.10
CA ALA A 357 5.13 3.32 11.30
C ALA A 357 3.86 2.98 12.12
N ARG A 358 2.73 2.78 11.42
CA ARG A 358 1.47 2.33 12.02
C ARG A 358 1.54 0.86 12.46
N ASP A 359 0.73 0.47 13.44
CA ASP A 359 0.71 -0.87 14.09
C ASP A 359 0.65 -2.09 13.14
N ASN A 360 0.09 -1.94 11.93
CA ASN A 360 -0.07 -3.01 10.94
C ASN A 360 0.88 -2.88 9.73
N CYS A 361 1.94 -2.07 9.84
CA CYS A 361 2.93 -1.94 8.79
C CYS A 361 3.85 -3.16 8.71
N LYS A 362 4.08 -3.69 7.51
CA LYS A 362 5.03 -4.79 7.27
C LYS A 362 6.43 -4.25 7.01
N PHE A 363 7.41 -4.67 7.80
CA PHE A 363 8.81 -4.35 7.58
C PHE A 363 9.52 -5.40 6.72
N VAL A 364 10.30 -4.95 5.75
CA VAL A 364 11.09 -5.80 4.84
C VAL A 364 12.54 -5.30 4.84
N TYR A 365 13.42 -6.01 5.54
CA TYR A 365 14.84 -5.65 5.70
C TYR A 365 15.70 -6.11 4.52
N MET A 366 16.46 -5.20 3.93
CA MET A 366 17.26 -5.41 2.71
C MET A 366 18.77 -5.21 2.92
N GLY A 367 19.30 -5.59 4.08
CA GLY A 367 20.74 -5.55 4.31
C GLY A 367 21.47 -6.74 3.71
N LYS A 368 22.18 -6.53 2.59
CA LYS A 368 23.14 -7.49 2.04
C LYS A 368 24.55 -7.29 2.61
N LEU A 369 25.32 -8.38 2.65
CA LEU A 369 26.79 -8.34 2.61
C LEU A 369 27.24 -7.94 1.17
N PRO A 370 28.39 -7.30 0.98
CA PRO A 370 28.86 -6.90 -0.36
C PRO A 370 28.97 -8.11 -1.30
N GLY A 371 28.31 -8.09 -2.48
CA GLY A 371 28.52 -9.10 -3.54
C GLY A 371 27.27 -9.78 -4.15
N GLU A 372 26.09 -9.69 -3.54
CA GLU A 372 24.88 -10.34 -4.09
C GLU A 372 24.07 -9.42 -5.01
N SER A 373 23.93 -9.72 -6.31
CA SER A 373 23.15 -8.89 -7.26
C SER A 373 21.65 -9.27 -7.34
N SER A 374 21.29 -10.51 -7.02
CA SER A 374 19.98 -11.12 -7.32
C SER A 374 18.76 -10.49 -6.62
N ALA A 375 18.89 -10.06 -5.36
CA ALA A 375 17.73 -9.53 -4.62
C ALA A 375 17.13 -8.20 -5.14
N GLN A 376 17.84 -7.37 -5.92
CA GLN A 376 17.29 -6.08 -6.36
C GLN A 376 16.09 -6.26 -7.29
N VAL A 377 16.19 -7.20 -8.23
CA VAL A 377 15.10 -7.56 -9.15
C VAL A 377 13.89 -8.09 -8.37
N GLN A 378 14.14 -8.85 -7.30
CA GLN A 378 13.06 -9.37 -6.44
C GLN A 378 12.34 -8.24 -5.69
N ILE A 379 13.05 -7.25 -5.16
CA ILE A 379 12.46 -6.08 -4.50
C ILE A 379 11.58 -5.32 -5.48
N ASN A 380 12.11 -5.03 -6.66
CA ASN A 380 11.40 -4.31 -7.71
C ASN A 380 10.09 -5.04 -8.10
N LYS A 381 10.16 -6.35 -8.34
CA LYS A 381 8.99 -7.20 -8.59
C LYS A 381 8.01 -7.22 -7.42
N MET A 382 8.50 -7.26 -6.18
CA MET A 382 7.67 -7.22 -4.98
C MET A 382 6.92 -5.88 -4.87
N MET A 383 7.61 -4.75 -5.08
CA MET A 383 7.00 -3.42 -5.06
C MET A 383 5.87 -3.31 -6.07
N VAL A 384 6.10 -3.74 -7.33
CA VAL A 384 5.07 -3.76 -8.37
C VAL A 384 3.90 -4.68 -8.01
N ARG A 385 4.17 -5.85 -7.42
CA ARG A 385 3.12 -6.79 -7.02
C ARG A 385 2.25 -6.23 -5.89
N GLU A 386 2.84 -5.66 -4.86
CA GLU A 386 2.10 -5.19 -3.69
C GLU A 386 1.36 -3.87 -3.96
N VAL A 387 1.93 -2.95 -4.74
CA VAL A 387 1.25 -1.68 -5.09
C VAL A 387 0.01 -1.94 -5.95
N ARG A 388 0.05 -2.97 -6.81
CA ARG A 388 -1.10 -3.43 -7.61
C ARG A 388 -2.25 -3.99 -6.76
N LYS A 389 -1.99 -4.37 -5.51
CA LYS A 389 -3.02 -4.73 -4.52
C LYS A 389 -3.57 -3.54 -3.75
N GLY A 390 -3.25 -2.31 -4.18
CA GLY A 390 -3.67 -1.08 -3.51
C GLY A 390 -2.84 -0.71 -2.28
N LYS A 391 -1.64 -1.31 -2.09
CA LYS A 391 -0.79 -1.03 -0.92
C LYS A 391 0.09 0.19 -1.11
N THR A 392 0.22 0.99 -0.05
CA THR A 392 1.18 2.07 0.07
C THR A 392 2.53 1.52 0.53
N ILE A 393 3.57 1.74 -0.27
CA ILE A 393 4.90 1.20 -0.02
C ILE A 393 5.88 2.35 0.17
N VAL A 394 6.66 2.30 1.25
CA VAL A 394 7.80 3.20 1.46
C VAL A 394 9.08 2.41 1.29
N ARG A 395 9.88 2.79 0.30
CA ARG A 395 11.23 2.31 0.10
C ARG A 395 12.21 3.29 0.75
N LEU A 396 12.62 2.95 1.97
CA LEU A 396 13.46 3.79 2.82
C LEU A 396 14.95 3.48 2.56
N LYS A 397 15.70 4.44 2.04
CA LYS A 397 17.09 4.28 1.62
C LYS A 397 18.02 5.11 2.50
N GLY A 398 19.16 4.58 2.89
CA GLY A 398 20.16 5.35 3.66
C GLY A 398 20.69 6.52 2.84
N GLY A 399 20.83 7.71 3.45
CA GLY A 399 21.26 8.93 2.78
C GLY A 399 20.20 9.48 1.83
N ASP A 400 20.67 9.97 0.68
CA ASP A 400 19.83 10.42 -0.43
C ASP A 400 19.53 9.24 -1.39
N PRO A 401 18.30 9.11 -1.95
CA PRO A 401 17.96 8.03 -2.86
C PRO A 401 18.80 7.99 -4.16
N PHE A 402 19.34 9.13 -4.62
CA PHE A 402 19.97 9.29 -5.93
C PHE A 402 21.48 9.49 -5.87
N LEU A 403 22.01 10.26 -4.92
CA LEU A 403 23.46 10.52 -4.87
C LEU A 403 24.25 9.22 -4.59
N PHE A 404 24.80 8.62 -5.66
CA PHE A 404 25.42 7.29 -5.67
C PHE A 404 24.53 6.18 -5.08
N GLY A 405 23.23 6.42 -5.06
CA GLY A 405 22.20 5.48 -4.67
C GLY A 405 21.64 4.73 -5.88
N ARG A 406 20.86 3.68 -5.60
CA ARG A 406 20.18 2.88 -6.65
C ARG A 406 18.76 3.36 -6.97
N GLY A 407 18.38 4.57 -6.53
CA GLY A 407 17.02 5.05 -6.70
C GLY A 407 16.62 5.23 -8.16
N GLY A 408 17.55 5.63 -9.04
CA GLY A 408 17.27 5.77 -10.47
C GLY A 408 16.90 4.45 -11.15
N GLU A 409 17.63 3.37 -10.84
CA GLU A 409 17.34 2.02 -11.35
C GLU A 409 16.00 1.48 -10.83
N GLU A 410 15.71 1.71 -9.55
CA GLU A 410 14.43 1.33 -8.92
C GLU A 410 13.26 2.06 -9.60
N VAL A 411 13.38 3.38 -9.79
CA VAL A 411 12.38 4.21 -10.47
C VAL A 411 12.20 3.82 -11.94
N GLY A 412 13.28 3.56 -12.67
CA GLY A 412 13.21 3.11 -14.06
C GLY A 412 12.36 1.84 -14.20
N PHE A 413 12.54 0.88 -13.30
CA PHE A 413 11.72 -0.34 -13.28
C PHE A 413 10.23 -0.06 -13.01
N LEU A 414 9.91 0.91 -12.15
CA LEU A 414 8.52 1.31 -11.88
C LEU A 414 7.87 1.97 -13.11
N VAL A 415 8.63 2.81 -13.82
CA VAL A 415 8.18 3.44 -15.08
C VAL A 415 7.88 2.38 -16.14
N GLU A 416 8.79 1.42 -16.35
CA GLU A 416 8.60 0.31 -17.29
C GLU A 416 7.33 -0.52 -16.98
N ASN A 417 6.88 -0.51 -15.72
CA ASN A 417 5.70 -1.24 -15.26
C ASN A 417 4.44 -0.36 -15.10
N ASN A 418 4.49 0.90 -15.56
CA ASN A 418 3.42 1.90 -15.45
C ASN A 418 2.93 2.11 -14.01
N ILE A 419 3.84 2.18 -13.05
CA ILE A 419 3.53 2.43 -11.64
C ILE A 419 3.86 3.88 -11.27
N SER A 420 2.90 4.59 -10.67
CA SER A 420 3.12 5.91 -10.09
C SER A 420 3.98 5.84 -8.83
N PHE A 421 4.89 6.79 -8.69
CA PHE A 421 5.78 6.89 -7.54
C PHE A 421 6.03 8.36 -7.18
N GLU A 422 6.54 8.58 -5.98
CA GLU A 422 7.02 9.88 -5.53
C GLU A 422 8.36 9.71 -4.80
N ILE A 423 9.24 10.70 -4.92
CA ILE A 423 10.57 10.69 -4.34
C ILE A 423 10.66 11.77 -3.27
N VAL A 424 11.21 11.42 -2.12
CA VAL A 424 11.57 12.35 -1.06
C VAL A 424 13.10 12.34 -0.92
N PRO A 425 13.77 13.47 -1.19
CA PRO A 425 15.22 13.56 -1.06
C PRO A 425 15.64 13.39 0.41
N GLY A 426 16.89 12.94 0.60
CA GLY A 426 17.49 12.75 1.92
C GLY A 426 18.77 13.56 2.09
N ILE A 427 19.13 13.87 3.33
CA ILE A 427 20.44 14.47 3.60
C ILE A 427 21.52 13.39 3.38
N SER A 428 22.41 13.63 2.41
CA SER A 428 23.47 12.68 2.10
C SER A 428 24.61 12.71 3.13
N SER A 429 25.19 11.56 3.41
CA SER A 429 26.41 11.43 4.22
C SER A 429 27.59 12.21 3.65
N ALA A 430 27.62 12.45 2.34
CA ALA A 430 28.63 13.29 1.70
C ALA A 430 28.68 14.71 2.25
N LEU A 431 27.54 15.24 2.70
CA LEU A 431 27.42 16.58 3.29
C LEU A 431 27.41 16.51 4.81
N ALA A 432 26.62 15.60 5.36
CA ALA A 432 26.36 15.58 6.80
C ALA A 432 27.54 15.06 7.63
N ALA A 433 28.24 14.02 7.16
CA ALA A 433 29.36 13.47 7.92
C ALA A 433 30.50 14.49 8.09
N PRO A 434 30.95 15.22 7.05
CA PRO A 434 31.91 16.32 7.21
C PRO A 434 31.40 17.42 8.13
N THR A 435 30.13 17.83 7.97
CA THR A 435 29.52 18.89 8.80
C THR A 435 29.55 18.53 10.29
N TYR A 436 29.19 17.30 10.65
CA TYR A 436 29.22 16.82 12.03
C TYR A 436 30.64 16.52 12.52
N ALA A 437 31.60 16.30 11.63
CA ALA A 437 33.02 16.25 11.97
C ALA A 437 33.66 17.64 12.16
N GLY A 438 32.91 18.73 11.98
CA GLY A 438 33.44 20.09 12.03
C GLY A 438 34.25 20.49 10.78
N ILE A 439 34.00 19.84 9.64
CA ILE A 439 34.69 20.11 8.37
C ILE A 439 33.67 20.72 7.39
N PRO A 440 33.68 22.06 7.20
CA PRO A 440 32.84 22.67 6.18
C PRO A 440 33.36 22.29 4.79
N LEU A 441 32.47 21.98 3.85
CA LEU A 441 32.91 21.54 2.52
C LEU A 441 33.35 22.69 1.62
N THR A 442 32.95 23.90 1.95
CA THR A 442 33.41 25.14 1.31
C THR A 442 33.68 26.17 2.39
N HIS A 443 34.69 27.01 2.18
CA HIS A 443 35.01 28.12 3.07
C HIS A 443 35.71 29.21 2.25
N ARG A 444 35.29 30.47 2.39
CA ARG A 444 35.78 31.60 1.56
C ARG A 444 37.30 31.71 1.43
N LYS A 445 38.05 31.30 2.46
CA LYS A 445 39.52 31.31 2.48
C LYS A 445 40.21 30.03 1.99
N PHE A 446 39.52 28.89 1.96
CA PHE A 446 40.14 27.57 1.73
C PHE A 446 39.62 26.85 0.49
N SER A 447 38.33 27.00 0.16
CA SER A 447 37.71 26.30 -0.96
C SER A 447 36.37 26.92 -1.36
N SER A 448 36.21 27.25 -2.64
CA SER A 448 34.95 27.72 -3.25
C SER A 448 34.23 26.64 -4.06
N SER A 449 34.83 25.45 -4.20
CA SER A 449 34.35 24.35 -5.02
C SER A 449 34.28 23.03 -4.23
N LEU A 450 33.27 22.23 -4.54
CA LEU A 450 33.07 20.91 -3.96
C LEU A 450 32.86 19.92 -5.10
N THR A 451 33.64 18.85 -5.10
CA THR A 451 33.47 17.71 -6.00
C THR A 451 33.17 16.45 -5.18
N ILE A 452 32.09 15.74 -5.50
CA ILE A 452 31.69 14.50 -4.84
C ILE A 452 31.78 13.35 -5.83
N VAL A 453 32.51 12.28 -5.49
CA VAL A 453 32.68 11.10 -6.34
C VAL A 453 32.47 9.80 -5.56
N THR A 454 32.24 8.71 -6.28
CA THR A 454 32.30 7.34 -5.72
C THR A 454 33.70 6.76 -5.89
N GLY A 455 34.20 6.10 -4.86
CA GLY A 455 35.46 5.35 -4.91
C GLY A 455 35.29 3.89 -5.36
N HIS A 456 34.05 3.43 -5.60
CA HIS A 456 33.74 2.11 -6.11
C HIS A 456 33.03 2.22 -7.46
N GLU A 457 33.59 1.57 -8.49
CA GLU A 457 33.05 1.52 -9.86
C GLU A 457 32.65 0.08 -10.21
N ASP A 458 31.66 -0.06 -11.10
CA ASP A 458 31.30 -1.36 -11.69
C ASP A 458 32.45 -1.84 -12.59
N PRO A 459 33.08 -3.00 -12.30
CA PRO A 459 34.20 -3.53 -13.08
C PRO A 459 33.89 -3.81 -14.55
N SER A 460 32.61 -3.94 -14.92
CA SER A 460 32.17 -4.27 -16.28
C SER A 460 32.11 -3.08 -17.25
N LYS A 461 32.34 -1.85 -16.76
CA LYS A 461 32.28 -0.63 -17.60
C LYS A 461 33.52 -0.48 -18.47
N LYS A 462 33.31 -0.20 -19.77
CA LYS A 462 34.37 -0.06 -20.80
C LYS A 462 35.31 1.14 -20.61
N ARG A 463 34.97 2.12 -19.75
CA ARG A 463 35.82 3.26 -19.38
C ARG A 463 35.65 3.56 -17.88
N PRO A 464 36.74 3.90 -17.15
CA PRO A 464 36.61 4.39 -15.78
C PRO A 464 35.79 5.68 -15.78
N VAL A 465 34.83 5.77 -14.86
CA VAL A 465 33.88 6.90 -14.80
C VAL A 465 34.54 8.10 -14.11
N VAL A 466 35.42 7.87 -13.14
CA VAL A 466 36.13 8.92 -12.40
C VAL A 466 37.51 9.18 -12.98
N ASN A 467 37.71 10.40 -13.51
CA ASN A 467 39.01 10.86 -13.99
C ASN A 467 39.84 11.42 -12.83
N TRP A 468 40.54 10.53 -12.12
CA TRP A 468 41.41 10.90 -10.98
C TRP A 468 42.49 11.92 -11.33
N ALA A 469 42.98 11.93 -12.57
CA ALA A 469 43.99 12.89 -12.99
C ALA A 469 43.45 14.32 -13.05
N ASN A 470 42.23 14.49 -13.57
CA ASN A 470 41.54 15.78 -13.55
C ASN A 470 41.27 16.23 -12.10
N LEU A 471 40.79 15.32 -11.24
CA LEU A 471 40.51 15.64 -9.83
C LEU A 471 41.76 16.01 -9.03
N ALA A 472 42.92 15.44 -9.38
CA ALA A 472 44.19 15.81 -8.77
C ALA A 472 44.55 17.28 -9.07
N SER A 473 44.32 17.71 -10.32
CA SER A 473 44.59 19.08 -10.77
C SER A 473 43.56 20.13 -10.32
N GLN A 474 42.37 19.71 -9.91
CA GLN A 474 41.35 20.65 -9.43
C GLN A 474 41.66 21.17 -8.03
N GLU A 475 41.54 22.49 -7.87
CA GLU A 475 41.49 23.15 -6.57
C GLU A 475 40.09 22.97 -5.94
N GLY A 476 40.06 22.89 -4.60
CA GLY A 476 38.85 22.76 -3.82
C GLY A 476 38.76 21.48 -2.99
N THR A 477 37.54 21.19 -2.52
CA THR A 477 37.27 20.07 -1.62
C THR A 477 36.79 18.86 -2.40
N LEU A 478 37.45 17.72 -2.21
CA LEU A 478 37.06 16.44 -2.80
C LEU A 478 36.45 15.54 -1.72
N VAL A 479 35.21 15.11 -1.93
CA VAL A 479 34.52 14.12 -1.08
C VAL A 479 34.37 12.81 -1.85
N ILE A 480 34.80 11.71 -1.24
CA ILE A 480 34.72 10.38 -1.84
C ILE A 480 33.85 9.49 -0.96
N LEU A 481 32.72 9.04 -1.53
CA LEU A 481 31.86 8.03 -0.94
C LEU A 481 32.30 6.63 -1.37
N MET A 482 32.04 5.62 -0.55
CA MET A 482 32.30 4.21 -0.88
C MET A 482 33.78 3.92 -1.25
N GLY A 483 34.72 4.78 -0.82
CA GLY A 483 36.12 4.69 -1.23
C GLY A 483 37.03 3.88 -0.31
N LEU A 484 36.59 3.52 0.89
CA LEU A 484 37.44 2.87 1.90
C LEU A 484 38.13 1.58 1.40
N ALA A 485 37.39 0.72 0.69
CA ALA A 485 37.95 -0.52 0.16
C ALA A 485 39.03 -0.29 -0.92
N ASN A 486 38.97 0.86 -1.60
CA ASN A 486 39.87 1.23 -2.69
C ASN A 486 40.83 2.37 -2.31
N LEU A 487 40.94 2.71 -1.02
CA LEU A 487 41.65 3.89 -0.53
C LEU A 487 43.09 3.93 -1.03
N SER A 488 43.83 2.83 -0.92
CA SER A 488 45.23 2.73 -1.37
C SER A 488 45.38 3.06 -2.87
N GLN A 489 44.48 2.55 -3.71
CA GLN A 489 44.52 2.81 -5.14
C GLN A 489 44.15 4.27 -5.46
N ILE A 490 43.17 4.83 -4.76
CA ILE A 490 42.71 6.21 -4.97
C ILE A 490 43.83 7.20 -4.59
N VAL A 491 44.44 7.03 -3.41
CA VAL A 491 45.55 7.85 -2.93
C VAL A 491 46.71 7.80 -3.92
N LYS A 492 47.12 6.60 -4.35
CA LYS A 492 48.19 6.43 -5.35
C LYS A 492 47.89 7.17 -6.65
N LYS A 493 46.66 7.06 -7.18
CA LYS A 493 46.25 7.73 -8.42
C LYS A 493 46.30 9.25 -8.28
N LEU A 494 45.76 9.81 -7.20
CA LEU A 494 45.76 11.26 -6.96
C LEU A 494 47.17 11.83 -6.85
N ILE A 495 48.06 11.16 -6.09
CA ILE A 495 49.45 11.58 -5.93
C ILE A 495 50.21 11.47 -7.26
N SER A 496 50.07 10.35 -7.97
CA SER A 496 50.73 10.15 -9.28
C SER A 496 50.28 11.17 -10.34
N ALA A 497 49.10 11.75 -10.17
CA ALA A 497 48.56 12.78 -11.05
C ALA A 497 48.85 14.21 -10.55
N GLY A 498 49.69 14.38 -9.53
CA GLY A 498 50.20 15.68 -9.08
C GLY A 498 49.53 16.27 -7.85
N LYS A 499 48.62 15.56 -7.17
CA LYS A 499 48.10 16.02 -5.86
C LYS A 499 49.19 15.88 -4.79
N SER A 500 49.43 16.92 -4.02
CA SER A 500 50.44 16.90 -2.95
C SER A 500 50.12 15.83 -1.89
N GLU A 501 51.15 15.08 -1.47
CA GLU A 501 51.01 14.09 -0.39
C GLU A 501 50.65 14.77 0.94
N ASN A 502 51.01 16.04 1.10
CA ASN A 502 50.74 16.85 2.30
C ASN A 502 49.32 17.43 2.33
N THR A 503 48.51 17.25 1.29
CA THR A 503 47.14 17.79 1.26
C THR A 503 46.33 17.22 2.44
N PRO A 504 45.67 18.07 3.25
CA PRO A 504 44.88 17.61 4.39
C PRO A 504 43.77 16.65 3.96
N CYS A 505 43.59 15.58 4.74
CA CYS A 505 42.64 14.52 4.49
C CYS A 505 41.99 14.05 5.80
N ALA A 506 40.70 13.72 5.73
CA ALA A 506 39.96 13.11 6.83
C ALA A 506 39.15 11.90 6.35
N ILE A 507 39.03 10.89 7.21
CA ILE A 507 38.09 9.78 7.04
C ILE A 507 37.10 9.80 8.20
N ILE A 508 35.82 9.89 7.86
CA ILE A 508 34.73 9.98 8.83
C ILE A 508 33.87 8.72 8.70
N SER A 509 33.95 7.86 9.70
CA SER A 509 33.16 6.63 9.79
C SER A 509 31.97 6.82 10.69
N TRP A 510 30.83 6.21 10.35
CA TRP A 510 29.58 6.33 11.12
C TRP A 510 29.18 7.78 11.45
N GLY A 511 29.41 8.70 10.50
CA GLY A 511 29.17 10.13 10.69
C GLY A 511 27.73 10.43 11.12
N THR A 512 27.55 11.51 11.88
CA THR A 512 26.28 11.93 12.52
C THR A 512 25.75 11.04 13.63
N THR A 513 26.38 9.89 13.89
CA THR A 513 25.97 8.99 14.97
C THR A 513 26.89 9.12 16.18
N PRO A 514 26.48 8.71 17.39
CA PRO A 514 27.38 8.61 18.55
C PRO A 514 28.60 7.71 18.32
N ASN A 515 28.55 6.82 17.32
CA ASN A 515 29.66 5.95 16.92
C ASN A 515 30.62 6.61 15.91
N GLN A 516 30.45 7.91 15.62
CA GLN A 516 31.31 8.64 14.69
C GLN A 516 32.77 8.55 15.12
N LYS A 517 33.64 8.24 14.15
CA LYS A 517 35.10 8.25 14.32
C LYS A 517 35.74 9.01 13.18
N VAL A 518 36.63 9.93 13.50
CA VAL A 518 37.35 10.73 12.50
C VAL A 518 38.85 10.45 12.59
N ILE A 519 39.45 10.14 11.45
CA ILE A 519 40.89 10.01 11.29
C ILE A 519 41.37 11.19 10.47
N GLU A 520 42.30 11.97 11.01
CA GLU A 520 42.91 13.12 10.35
C GLU A 520 44.38 12.84 10.00
N GLY A 521 44.82 13.41 8.87
CA GLY A 521 46.21 13.35 8.43
C GLY A 521 46.40 13.99 7.08
N SER A 522 47.57 13.75 6.49
CA SER A 522 47.82 14.10 5.09
C SER A 522 47.32 12.99 4.15
N LEU A 523 47.19 13.31 2.86
CA LEU A 523 46.80 12.35 1.83
C LEU A 523 47.76 11.15 1.78
N GLY A 524 49.07 11.38 1.92
CA GLY A 524 50.10 10.33 1.90
C GLY A 524 50.05 9.38 3.10
N GLU A 525 49.64 9.88 4.27
CA GLU A 525 49.55 9.07 5.50
C GLU A 525 48.25 8.25 5.60
N MET A 526 47.24 8.59 4.80
CA MET A 526 45.87 8.16 5.07
C MET A 526 45.68 6.64 4.94
N VAL A 527 46.42 5.98 4.04
CA VAL A 527 46.34 4.52 3.87
C VAL A 527 46.79 3.78 5.14
N GLU A 528 47.86 4.25 5.76
CA GLU A 528 48.41 3.67 6.98
C GLU A 528 47.52 3.97 8.19
N LYS A 529 47.09 5.22 8.34
CA LYS A 529 46.21 5.64 9.44
C LYS A 529 44.83 4.97 9.39
N ALA A 530 44.33 4.66 8.19
CA ALA A 530 43.02 4.04 8.01
C ALA A 530 43.03 2.51 8.17
N LYS A 531 44.15 1.88 8.52
CA LYS A 531 44.22 0.44 8.76
C LYS A 531 43.19 0.00 9.81
N GLY A 532 42.37 -0.98 9.45
CA GLY A 532 41.33 -1.51 10.33
C GLY A 532 40.00 -0.73 10.33
N VAL A 533 39.90 0.41 9.63
CA VAL A 533 38.64 1.13 9.46
C VAL A 533 37.71 0.33 8.56
N ARG A 534 36.46 0.12 9.03
CA ARG A 534 35.44 -0.62 8.29
C ARG A 534 34.37 0.33 7.73
N PRO A 535 33.77 0.02 6.57
CA PRO A 535 32.63 0.78 6.05
C PRO A 535 31.43 0.78 7.02
N PRO A 536 30.58 1.82 6.99
CA PRO A 536 30.61 2.97 6.08
C PRO A 536 31.60 4.07 6.51
N GLY A 537 32.19 4.77 5.54
CA GLY A 537 32.99 5.96 5.80
C GLY A 537 33.10 6.91 4.59
N VAL A 538 33.27 8.19 4.89
CA VAL A 538 33.38 9.30 3.94
C VAL A 538 34.80 9.84 3.99
N ILE A 539 35.47 9.94 2.85
CA ILE A 539 36.81 10.51 2.75
C ILE A 539 36.66 11.96 2.28
N VAL A 540 37.33 12.90 2.94
CA VAL A 540 37.36 14.32 2.57
C VAL A 540 38.81 14.73 2.38
N ILE A 541 39.13 15.32 1.23
CA ILE A 541 40.48 15.78 0.87
C ILE A 541 40.41 17.27 0.53
N GLY A 542 41.25 18.07 1.15
CA GLY A 542 41.38 19.51 0.89
C GLY A 542 41.62 20.32 2.16
N GLU A 543 42.03 21.57 1.97
CA GLU A 543 42.45 22.48 3.06
C GLU A 543 41.39 22.73 4.14
N VAL A 544 40.11 22.55 3.80
CA VAL A 544 39.00 22.70 4.77
C VAL A 544 39.08 21.71 5.93
N VAL A 545 39.77 20.58 5.79
CA VAL A 545 39.95 19.59 6.87
C VAL A 545 40.67 20.22 8.07
N SER A 546 41.62 21.12 7.83
CA SER A 546 42.38 21.84 8.86
C SER A 546 41.51 22.67 9.81
N LEU A 547 40.25 22.95 9.45
CA LEU A 547 39.29 23.67 10.30
C LEU A 547 38.68 22.81 11.40
N ARG A 548 38.75 21.46 11.30
CA ARG A 548 38.14 20.53 12.25
C ARG A 548 38.52 20.84 13.69
N GLY A 549 39.81 21.08 13.96
CA GLY A 549 40.28 21.35 15.33
C GLY A 549 39.53 22.49 16.03
N LYS A 550 39.07 23.48 15.27
CA LYS A 550 38.29 24.62 15.78
C LYS A 550 36.78 24.38 15.77
N LEU A 551 36.27 23.74 14.73
CA LEU A 551 34.84 23.65 14.44
C LEU A 551 34.18 22.33 14.89
N ASN A 552 34.95 21.36 15.39
CA ASN A 552 34.39 20.12 15.94
C ASN A 552 33.54 20.41 17.18
N TRP A 553 32.22 20.43 16.99
CA TRP A 553 31.22 20.67 18.03
C TRP A 553 30.54 19.38 18.48
N PHE A 554 30.36 18.41 17.58
CA PHE A 554 29.56 17.21 17.84
C PHE A 554 30.27 16.21 18.73
N GLU A 555 31.56 15.94 18.47
CA GLU A 555 32.35 14.99 19.26
C GLU A 555 32.78 15.58 20.61
N LYS A 556 32.51 16.87 20.85
CA LYS A 556 32.73 17.56 22.13
C LYS A 556 31.53 17.52 23.07
N LYS A 557 30.38 16.97 22.62
CA LYS A 557 29.22 16.85 23.49
C LYS A 557 29.54 15.98 24.71
N PRO A 558 28.98 16.28 25.90
CA PRO A 558 29.40 15.64 27.14
C PRO A 558 29.21 14.12 27.19
N LEU A 559 28.19 13.60 26.50
CA LEU A 559 27.87 12.18 26.43
C LEU A 559 28.24 11.56 25.08
N PHE A 560 29.02 12.23 24.23
CA PHE A 560 29.39 11.73 22.92
C PHE A 560 30.03 10.33 23.00
N GLY A 561 29.44 9.37 22.28
CA GLY A 561 29.90 7.98 22.22
C GLY A 561 29.60 7.14 23.47
N LYS A 562 28.91 7.70 24.47
CA LYS A 562 28.47 6.97 25.67
C LYS A 562 27.23 6.15 25.36
N ARG A 563 27.22 4.88 25.78
CA ARG A 563 26.11 3.95 25.58
C ARG A 563 25.29 3.87 26.86
N VAL A 564 24.08 4.40 26.81
CA VAL A 564 23.19 4.55 27.98
C VAL A 564 22.00 3.62 27.84
N LEU A 565 21.88 2.66 28.76
CA LEU A 565 20.76 1.73 28.81
C LEU A 565 19.62 2.33 29.62
N ILE A 566 18.41 2.36 29.04
CA ILE A 566 17.19 2.74 29.75
C ILE A 566 16.26 1.54 29.89
N THR A 567 15.63 1.41 31.06
CA THR A 567 14.84 0.22 31.44
C THR A 567 13.34 0.33 31.14
N ARG A 568 12.96 1.38 30.41
CA ARG A 568 11.58 1.73 30.05
C ARG A 568 11.47 1.87 28.52
N PRO A 569 10.33 1.51 27.89
CA PRO A 569 10.12 1.74 26.45
C PRO A 569 10.30 3.22 26.06
N ALA A 570 10.93 3.54 24.93
CA ALA A 570 11.11 4.95 24.51
C ALA A 570 9.81 5.74 24.43
N ALA A 571 8.69 5.11 24.06
CA ALA A 571 7.39 5.80 24.01
C ALA A 571 7.00 6.45 25.36
N GLN A 572 7.43 5.85 26.48
CA GLN A 572 7.17 6.36 27.84
C GLN A 572 8.33 7.15 28.43
N ALA A 573 9.48 7.19 27.74
CA ALA A 573 10.71 7.87 28.15
C ALA A 573 11.24 8.85 27.09
N LYS A 574 10.38 9.32 26.15
CA LYS A 574 10.78 10.16 25.01
C LYS A 574 11.57 11.39 25.44
N SER A 575 11.17 12.03 26.54
CA SER A 575 11.87 13.17 27.12
C SER A 575 13.29 12.82 27.56
N LEU A 576 13.47 11.73 28.31
CA LEU A 576 14.78 11.26 28.77
C LEU A 576 15.69 10.83 27.60
N VAL A 577 15.15 10.11 26.61
CA VAL A 577 15.90 9.71 25.41
C VAL A 577 16.42 10.95 24.68
N ALA A 578 15.53 11.93 24.45
CA ALA A 578 15.90 13.17 23.77
C ALA A 578 16.97 13.95 24.54
N LEU A 579 16.85 14.09 25.86
CA LEU A 579 17.85 14.75 26.71
C LEU A 579 19.23 14.08 26.55
N LEU A 580 19.30 12.75 26.61
CA LEU A 580 20.57 12.01 26.48
C LEU A 580 21.17 12.09 25.06
N GLU A 581 20.35 11.92 24.02
CA GLU A 581 20.82 11.98 22.63
C GLU A 581 21.25 13.39 22.21
N ASN A 582 20.58 14.43 22.72
CA ASN A 582 20.99 15.81 22.53
C ASN A 582 22.39 16.08 23.07
N GLU A 583 22.78 15.38 24.13
CA GLU A 583 24.14 15.42 24.71
C GLU A 583 25.11 14.41 24.07
N GLY A 584 24.70 13.70 23.01
CA GLY A 584 25.56 12.86 22.17
C GLY A 584 25.57 11.36 22.53
N ALA A 585 24.73 10.91 23.45
CA ALA A 585 24.67 9.51 23.87
C ALA A 585 24.03 8.58 22.81
N GLU A 586 24.46 7.32 22.77
CA GLU A 586 23.73 6.22 22.16
C GLU A 586 22.77 5.62 23.21
N VAL A 587 21.47 5.89 23.07
CA VAL A 587 20.47 5.34 23.99
C VAL A 587 20.01 3.96 23.52
N ILE A 588 20.20 2.96 24.39
CA ILE A 588 19.81 1.57 24.20
C ILE A 588 18.56 1.30 25.04
N GLU A 589 17.49 0.89 24.39
CA GLU A 589 16.25 0.56 25.07
C GLU A 589 16.24 -0.90 25.52
N PHE A 590 15.94 -1.09 26.79
CA PHE A 590 15.69 -2.39 27.40
C PHE A 590 14.38 -2.34 28.18
N PRO A 591 13.22 -2.31 27.49
CA PRO A 591 11.94 -2.31 28.18
C PRO A 591 11.85 -3.57 29.04
N THR A 592 11.62 -3.39 30.34
CA THR A 592 11.53 -4.49 31.31
C THR A 592 10.14 -5.11 31.37
N ILE A 593 9.15 -4.40 30.80
CA ILE A 593 7.77 -4.85 30.69
C ILE A 593 7.24 -4.57 29.28
N ARG A 594 6.38 -5.45 28.78
CA ARG A 594 5.59 -5.24 27.57
C ARG A 594 4.13 -5.10 27.98
N ILE A 595 3.52 -4.01 27.54
CA ILE A 595 2.07 -3.83 27.61
C ILE A 595 1.48 -4.52 26.39
N SER A 596 0.58 -5.49 26.60
CA SER A 596 -0.13 -6.16 25.53
C SER A 596 -1.64 -6.03 25.69
N SER A 597 -2.35 -6.23 24.59
CA SER A 597 -3.78 -6.55 24.63
C SER A 597 -4.02 -7.79 25.51
N LEU A 598 -5.23 -7.88 26.05
CA LEU A 598 -5.69 -9.07 26.77
C LEU A 598 -5.92 -10.20 25.78
N ASN A 599 -5.76 -11.44 26.25
CA ASN A 599 -6.18 -12.61 25.48
C ASN A 599 -7.70 -12.76 25.47
N ASP A 600 -8.35 -12.32 26.54
CA ASP A 600 -9.79 -12.31 26.69
C ASP A 600 -10.26 -10.95 27.22
N TYR A 601 -11.30 -10.41 26.58
CA TYR A 601 -11.91 -9.12 26.90
C TYR A 601 -13.27 -9.27 27.57
N GLN A 602 -13.76 -10.47 27.87
CA GLN A 602 -15.12 -10.71 28.37
C GLN A 602 -15.50 -9.82 29.58
N GLU A 603 -14.69 -9.81 30.64
CA GLU A 603 -14.97 -9.00 31.83
C GLU A 603 -14.97 -7.50 31.55
N LEU A 604 -13.99 -7.04 30.78
CA LEU A 604 -13.91 -5.63 30.37
C LEU A 604 -15.09 -5.24 29.47
N ASP A 605 -15.51 -6.11 28.56
CA ASP A 605 -16.67 -5.89 27.68
C ASP A 605 -17.97 -5.81 28.48
N LEU A 606 -18.12 -6.66 29.49
CA LEU A 606 -19.27 -6.64 30.41
C LEU A 606 -19.30 -5.33 31.19
N ALA A 607 -18.16 -4.89 31.76
CA ALA A 607 -18.05 -3.61 32.45
C ALA A 607 -18.32 -2.41 31.52
N ILE A 608 -17.76 -2.42 30.30
CA ILE A 608 -18.04 -1.40 29.27
C ILE A 608 -19.54 -1.40 28.94
N GLY A 609 -20.18 -2.57 28.87
CA GLY A 609 -21.62 -2.72 28.64
C GLY A 609 -22.48 -1.93 29.63
N LYS A 610 -22.12 -1.98 30.92
CA LYS A 610 -22.83 -1.38 32.06
C LYS A 610 -22.22 -0.10 32.60
N LEU A 611 -21.52 0.70 31.78
CA LEU A 611 -20.85 1.93 32.25
C LEU A 611 -21.75 2.89 33.02
N ALA A 612 -23.02 2.98 32.62
CA ALA A 612 -24.03 3.81 33.27
C ALA A 612 -24.34 3.42 34.73
N ASP A 613 -23.93 2.22 35.17
CA ASP A 613 -24.20 1.69 36.51
C ASP A 613 -23.11 2.07 37.52
N TYR A 614 -21.97 2.58 37.07
CA TYR A 614 -20.88 2.99 37.96
C TYR A 614 -21.01 4.46 38.34
N ASP A 615 -20.86 4.75 39.63
CA ASP A 615 -20.75 6.12 40.13
C ASP A 615 -19.37 6.71 39.82
N TRP A 616 -18.33 5.88 39.82
CA TRP A 616 -16.94 6.28 39.60
C TRP A 616 -16.20 5.31 38.67
N ILE A 617 -15.32 5.86 37.85
CA ILE A 617 -14.30 5.12 37.11
C ILE A 617 -12.96 5.74 37.46
N ILE A 618 -12.06 4.95 38.05
CA ILE A 618 -10.77 5.46 38.54
C ILE A 618 -9.63 4.80 37.75
N PHE A 619 -8.79 5.63 37.16
CA PHE A 619 -7.62 5.20 36.39
C PHE A 619 -6.33 5.42 37.20
N SER A 620 -5.64 4.32 37.48
CA SER A 620 -4.34 4.32 38.18
C SER A 620 -3.14 4.42 37.24
N SER A 621 -3.34 4.47 35.92
CA SER A 621 -2.25 4.60 34.95
C SER A 621 -2.74 5.15 33.60
N PRO A 622 -1.88 5.85 32.83
CA PRO A 622 -2.20 6.25 31.45
C PRO A 622 -2.52 5.06 30.54
N ASN A 623 -1.84 3.91 30.71
CA ASN A 623 -2.11 2.69 29.94
C ASN A 623 -3.54 2.16 30.19
N GLY A 624 -4.03 2.28 31.43
CA GLY A 624 -5.41 1.92 31.77
C GLY A 624 -6.40 2.76 30.98
N VAL A 625 -6.13 4.07 30.83
CA VAL A 625 -6.93 5.00 30.02
C VAL A 625 -6.90 4.58 28.54
N ASP A 626 -5.71 4.40 27.96
CA ASP A 626 -5.54 4.06 26.54
C ASP A 626 -6.25 2.77 26.15
N HIS A 627 -6.04 1.70 26.91
CA HIS A 627 -6.58 0.39 26.57
C HIS A 627 -8.09 0.31 26.82
N PHE A 628 -8.58 0.97 27.88
CA PHE A 628 -10.00 1.08 28.14
C PHE A 628 -10.70 1.87 27.03
N TRP A 629 -10.15 3.03 26.65
CA TRP A 629 -10.68 3.88 25.57
C TRP A 629 -10.69 3.16 24.23
N LYS A 630 -9.58 2.53 23.87
CA LYS A 630 -9.45 1.75 22.64
C LYS A 630 -10.52 0.66 22.57
N ARG A 631 -10.74 -0.08 23.68
CA ARG A 631 -11.75 -1.12 23.72
C ARG A 631 -13.17 -0.56 23.67
N MET A 632 -13.44 0.53 24.38
CA MET A 632 -14.72 1.23 24.37
C MET A 632 -15.11 1.67 22.94
N ASN A 633 -14.18 2.26 22.19
CA ASN A 633 -14.38 2.65 20.80
C ASN A 633 -14.66 1.43 19.90
N MET A 634 -13.98 0.30 20.11
CA MET A 634 -14.26 -0.94 19.37
C MET A 634 -15.66 -1.50 19.65
N LYS A 635 -16.25 -1.19 20.81
CA LYS A 635 -17.64 -1.54 21.16
C LYS A 635 -18.66 -0.49 20.69
N GLY A 636 -18.24 0.48 19.88
CA GLY A 636 -19.10 1.54 19.36
C GLY A 636 -19.54 2.57 20.41
N LYS A 637 -18.80 2.68 21.52
CA LYS A 637 -19.04 3.65 22.59
C LYS A 637 -18.01 4.79 22.52
N ASP A 638 -18.38 5.95 23.03
CA ASP A 638 -17.53 7.15 23.10
C ASP A 638 -17.65 7.84 24.47
N ALA A 639 -17.05 9.03 24.62
CA ALA A 639 -17.07 9.84 25.85
C ALA A 639 -18.46 9.98 26.48
N ARG A 640 -19.53 10.06 25.67
CA ARG A 640 -20.90 10.23 26.16
C ARG A 640 -21.36 9.04 26.99
N SER A 641 -20.77 7.87 26.77
CA SER A 641 -21.06 6.66 27.55
C SER A 641 -20.60 6.75 29.01
N LEU A 642 -19.74 7.73 29.34
CA LEU A 642 -19.21 7.96 30.68
C LEU A 642 -19.97 9.07 31.42
N SER A 643 -20.97 9.70 30.82
CA SER A 643 -21.62 10.92 31.34
C SER A 643 -22.30 10.76 32.71
N LYS A 644 -22.55 9.53 33.16
CA LYS A 644 -23.18 9.22 34.46
C LYS A 644 -22.17 8.90 35.56
N SER A 645 -20.90 8.69 35.22
CA SER A 645 -19.84 8.36 36.15
C SER A 645 -18.91 9.54 36.35
N LYS A 646 -18.41 9.72 37.56
CA LYS A 646 -17.27 10.61 37.83
C LYS A 646 -15.95 9.91 37.50
N ILE A 647 -14.98 10.66 37.03
CA ILE A 647 -13.69 10.14 36.58
C ILE A 647 -12.58 10.54 37.56
N GLY A 648 -11.88 9.56 38.11
CA GLY A 648 -10.71 9.76 38.95
C GLY A 648 -9.41 9.41 38.22
N ALA A 649 -8.36 10.21 38.42
CA ALA A 649 -7.02 9.93 37.92
C ALA A 649 -6.00 9.93 39.06
N ILE A 650 -5.01 9.05 39.02
CA ILE A 650 -3.96 8.99 40.06
C ILE A 650 -3.01 10.19 40.05
N GLY A 651 -2.87 10.88 38.92
CA GLY A 651 -1.93 11.98 38.80
C GLY A 651 -1.93 12.65 37.42
N PRO A 652 -1.15 13.73 37.25
CA PRO A 652 -1.26 14.65 36.10
C PRO A 652 -1.11 13.99 34.74
N LYS A 653 -0.21 12.99 34.60
CA LYS A 653 -0.03 12.27 33.32
C LYS A 653 -1.25 11.44 32.92
N THR A 654 -1.95 10.87 33.88
CA THR A 654 -3.19 10.11 33.63
C THR A 654 -4.33 11.06 33.28
N ALA A 655 -4.41 12.21 33.95
CA ALA A 655 -5.38 13.26 33.64
C ALA A 655 -5.17 13.85 32.23
N ALA A 656 -3.93 14.20 31.87
CA ALA A 656 -3.60 14.67 30.53
C ALA A 656 -3.98 13.65 29.43
N ASN A 657 -3.88 12.34 29.73
CA ASN A 657 -4.28 11.32 28.77
C ASN A 657 -5.81 11.24 28.60
N LEU A 658 -6.56 11.45 29.67
CA LEU A 658 -8.03 11.60 29.61
C LEU A 658 -8.42 12.86 28.84
N GLU A 659 -7.70 13.97 29.02
CA GLU A 659 -7.95 15.24 28.32
C GLU A 659 -7.77 15.10 26.81
N ASN A 660 -6.74 14.36 26.37
CA ASN A 660 -6.54 14.02 24.95
C ASN A 660 -7.74 13.25 24.34
N MET A 661 -8.57 12.65 25.18
CA MET A 661 -9.80 11.94 24.81
C MET A 661 -11.07 12.79 25.01
N GLY A 662 -10.91 14.06 25.39
CA GLY A 662 -12.00 15.00 25.65
C GLY A 662 -12.63 14.84 27.04
N ILE A 663 -11.93 14.23 28.01
CA ILE A 663 -12.44 13.98 29.36
C ILE A 663 -11.58 14.71 30.38
N ILE A 664 -12.20 15.57 31.18
CA ILE A 664 -11.56 16.20 32.33
C ILE A 664 -11.82 15.32 33.55
N ALA A 665 -10.78 14.97 34.30
CA ALA A 665 -10.94 14.18 35.52
C ALA A 665 -11.62 15.01 36.61
N ASP A 666 -12.68 14.47 37.23
CA ASP A 666 -13.39 15.08 38.36
C ASP A 666 -12.56 15.07 39.64
N PHE A 667 -11.58 14.18 39.74
CA PHE A 667 -10.75 14.02 40.92
C PHE A 667 -9.30 13.70 40.58
N LEU A 668 -8.40 14.42 41.25
CA LEU A 668 -6.97 14.18 41.33
C LEU A 668 -6.55 14.23 42.81
N PRO A 669 -5.76 13.27 43.32
CA PRO A 669 -5.33 13.30 44.72
C PRO A 669 -4.22 14.34 44.95
N ASP A 670 -4.11 14.83 46.20
CA ASP A 670 -3.04 15.74 46.63
C ASP A 670 -1.66 15.06 46.51
N GLU A 671 -1.59 13.78 46.89
CA GLU A 671 -0.44 12.90 46.63
C GLU A 671 -0.74 11.95 45.48
N TYR A 672 0.11 11.91 44.45
CA TYR A 672 -0.10 11.10 43.25
C TYR A 672 0.21 9.61 43.44
N SER A 673 -0.43 9.00 44.42
CA SER A 673 -0.23 7.63 44.90
C SER A 673 -1.57 6.90 45.06
N SER A 674 -1.52 5.57 45.29
CA SER A 674 -2.76 4.81 45.55
C SER A 674 -3.37 5.19 46.90
N GLU A 675 -2.51 5.50 47.86
CA GLU A 675 -2.82 6.04 49.18
C GLU A 675 -3.55 7.39 49.06
N GLY A 676 -3.04 8.29 48.23
CA GLY A 676 -3.66 9.59 47.98
C GLY A 676 -5.06 9.48 47.36
N ILE A 677 -5.29 8.50 46.47
CA ILE A 677 -6.63 8.20 45.97
C ILE A 677 -7.54 7.75 47.11
N ILE A 678 -7.10 6.84 47.97
CA ILE A 678 -7.92 6.32 49.08
C ILE A 678 -8.30 7.47 50.03
N GLU A 679 -7.35 8.30 50.44
CA GLU A 679 -7.62 9.44 51.33
C GLU A 679 -8.52 10.50 50.69
N GLY A 680 -8.33 10.81 49.41
CA GLY A 680 -9.22 11.74 48.71
C GLY A 680 -10.63 11.18 48.53
N MET A 681 -10.76 9.88 48.23
CA MET A 681 -12.06 9.22 48.11
C MET A 681 -12.79 9.12 49.45
N LYS A 682 -12.07 8.97 50.57
CA LYS A 682 -12.62 9.05 51.93
C LYS A 682 -13.27 10.42 52.18
N LYS A 683 -12.64 11.52 51.75
CA LYS A 683 -13.22 12.88 51.84
C LYS A 683 -14.50 13.02 51.00
N LEU A 684 -14.61 12.27 49.90
CA LEU A 684 -15.75 12.29 48.97
C LEU A 684 -16.92 11.37 49.35
N ARG A 685 -16.85 10.67 50.50
CA ARG A 685 -17.93 9.81 51.05
C ARG A 685 -18.46 8.77 50.06
N ILE A 686 -17.58 7.87 49.62
CA ILE A 686 -17.86 6.83 48.61
C ILE A 686 -18.61 5.58 49.12
N GLU A 687 -19.16 5.62 50.35
CA GLU A 687 -19.87 4.47 50.92
C GLU A 687 -21.07 4.06 50.06
N GLY A 688 -21.19 2.77 49.75
CA GLY A 688 -22.22 2.19 48.88
C GLY A 688 -22.06 2.47 47.38
N LYS A 689 -21.10 3.32 46.97
CA LYS A 689 -20.87 3.69 45.57
C LYS A 689 -20.23 2.55 44.77
N LYS A 690 -20.62 2.43 43.51
CA LYS A 690 -20.04 1.45 42.57
C LYS A 690 -18.85 2.07 41.84
N ILE A 691 -17.69 1.45 41.95
CA ILE A 691 -16.44 1.93 41.37
C ILE A 691 -15.91 0.89 40.38
N LEU A 692 -15.66 1.32 39.15
CA LEU A 692 -14.92 0.54 38.16
C LEU A 692 -13.43 0.90 38.21
N LEU A 693 -12.57 -0.11 38.26
CA LEU A 693 -11.12 0.02 38.19
C LEU A 693 -10.55 -0.72 36.97
N PRO A 694 -10.38 -0.03 35.83
CA PRO A 694 -9.62 -0.56 34.69
C PRO A 694 -8.12 -0.54 35.02
N ARG A 695 -7.51 -1.74 35.09
CA ARG A 695 -6.14 -1.92 35.58
C ARG A 695 -5.34 -2.95 34.78
N ALA A 696 -4.05 -3.10 35.09
CA ALA A 696 -3.27 -4.25 34.61
C ALA A 696 -3.82 -5.56 35.19
N ASP A 697 -3.68 -6.65 34.45
CA ASP A 697 -4.02 -8.02 34.87
C ASP A 697 -3.30 -8.46 36.15
N ILE A 698 -2.04 -8.01 36.34
CA ILE A 698 -1.23 -8.28 37.52
C ILE A 698 -0.90 -6.97 38.22
N ALA A 699 -1.89 -6.35 38.88
CA ALA A 699 -1.66 -5.14 39.64
C ALA A 699 -1.99 -5.31 41.14
N PRO A 700 -1.32 -4.56 42.04
CA PRO A 700 -1.44 -4.77 43.49
C PRO A 700 -2.86 -4.58 44.04
N SER A 701 -3.31 -5.44 44.97
CA SER A 701 -4.65 -5.37 45.57
C SER A 701 -4.84 -4.23 46.57
N PHE A 702 -3.80 -3.43 46.84
CA PHE A 702 -3.84 -2.35 47.83
C PHE A 702 -4.95 -1.31 47.57
N LEU A 703 -5.01 -0.74 46.36
CA LEU A 703 -6.03 0.26 45.99
C LEU A 703 -7.49 -0.27 46.09
N PRO A 704 -7.85 -1.41 45.47
CA PRO A 704 -9.22 -1.90 45.53
C PRO A 704 -9.62 -2.33 46.96
N GLU A 705 -8.71 -2.92 47.73
CA GLU A 705 -8.97 -3.24 49.14
C GLU A 705 -9.18 -1.99 49.98
N GLY A 706 -8.38 -0.94 49.76
CA GLY A 706 -8.54 0.36 50.42
C GLY A 706 -9.90 0.99 50.14
N LEU A 707 -10.34 1.00 48.88
CA LEU A 707 -11.66 1.52 48.50
C LEU A 707 -12.82 0.66 49.06
N ARG A 708 -12.67 -0.67 49.10
CA ARG A 708 -13.66 -1.56 49.75
C ARG A 708 -13.77 -1.31 51.25
N LYS A 709 -12.65 -1.06 51.94
CA LYS A 709 -12.65 -0.69 53.37
C LYS A 709 -13.38 0.63 53.66
N LEU A 710 -13.46 1.52 52.67
CA LEU A 710 -14.28 2.74 52.73
C LEU A 710 -15.76 2.52 52.39
N GLY A 711 -16.20 1.26 52.21
CA GLY A 711 -17.59 0.89 51.98
C GLY A 711 -18.04 0.93 50.51
N ALA A 712 -17.13 1.12 49.54
CA ALA A 712 -17.47 1.10 48.12
C ALA A 712 -17.54 -0.32 47.54
N ARG A 713 -18.38 -0.50 46.52
CA ARG A 713 -18.47 -1.72 45.71
C ARG A 713 -17.50 -1.59 44.54
N VAL A 714 -16.34 -2.24 44.64
CA VAL A 714 -15.25 -2.12 43.67
C VAL A 714 -15.23 -3.30 42.72
N GLU A 715 -15.45 -3.03 41.43
CA GLU A 715 -15.29 -3.97 40.32
C GLU A 715 -13.94 -3.72 39.64
N GLU A 716 -13.09 -4.72 39.66
CA GLU A 716 -11.76 -4.68 39.07
C GLU A 716 -11.82 -5.38 37.73
N VAL A 717 -11.37 -4.71 36.67
CA VAL A 717 -11.29 -5.32 35.35
C VAL A 717 -9.89 -5.14 34.79
N ALA A 718 -9.32 -6.23 34.29
CA ALA A 718 -8.12 -6.14 33.49
C ALA A 718 -8.45 -5.36 32.21
N ALA A 719 -7.68 -4.33 31.90
CA ALA A 719 -7.78 -3.56 30.65
C ALA A 719 -6.61 -3.87 29.70
N TYR A 720 -5.48 -4.24 30.28
CA TYR A 720 -4.27 -4.61 29.55
C TYR A 720 -3.48 -5.63 30.35
N ARG A 721 -2.59 -6.34 29.66
CA ARG A 721 -1.68 -7.29 30.27
C ARG A 721 -0.28 -6.70 30.39
N THR A 722 0.38 -6.98 31.51
CA THR A 722 1.79 -6.63 31.73
C THR A 722 2.64 -7.88 31.75
N GLU A 723 3.45 -8.09 30.71
CA GLU A 723 4.37 -9.24 30.64
C GLU A 723 5.81 -8.79 30.91
N LEU A 724 6.55 -9.58 31.67
CA LEU A 724 8.01 -9.49 31.67
C LEU A 724 8.50 -9.90 30.29
N SER A 725 8.95 -8.94 29.49
CA SER A 725 9.49 -9.20 28.17
C SER A 725 10.81 -8.48 28.08
N PRO A 726 11.93 -9.20 27.98
CA PRO A 726 13.16 -8.58 27.56
C PRO A 726 12.96 -8.44 26.04
N GLY A 727 12.68 -7.23 25.55
CA GLY A 727 12.27 -6.97 24.15
C GLY A 727 13.14 -7.66 23.07
N GLU A 728 12.78 -7.57 21.79
CA GLU A 728 13.41 -8.35 20.68
C GLU A 728 14.96 -8.31 20.63
N ASN A 729 15.60 -7.30 21.22
CA ASN A 729 17.07 -7.16 21.31
C ASN A 729 17.70 -7.67 22.63
N SER A 730 16.96 -8.36 23.48
CA SER A 730 17.39 -8.69 24.85
C SER A 730 18.66 -9.52 24.94
N ALA A 731 18.86 -10.48 24.04
CA ALA A 731 20.10 -11.26 23.99
C ALA A 731 21.31 -10.39 23.64
N ILE A 732 21.15 -9.43 22.72
CA ILE A 732 22.20 -8.50 22.28
C ILE A 732 22.53 -7.50 23.40
N THR A 733 21.51 -7.02 24.10
CA THR A 733 21.69 -6.11 25.23
C THR A 733 22.34 -6.82 26.41
N ARG A 734 21.95 -8.07 26.72
CA ARG A 734 22.64 -8.90 27.73
C ARG A 734 24.11 -9.16 27.37
N ASP A 735 24.40 -9.47 26.11
CA ASP A 735 25.78 -9.65 25.62
C ASP A 735 26.59 -8.34 25.70
N SER A 736 25.94 -7.19 25.42
CA SER A 736 26.56 -5.88 25.56
C SER A 736 26.87 -5.51 27.01
N LEU A 737 25.97 -5.85 27.94
CA LEU A 737 26.20 -5.69 29.39
C LEU A 737 27.40 -6.54 29.83
N LYS A 738 27.45 -7.82 29.47
CA LYS A 738 28.56 -8.74 29.83
C LYS A 738 29.92 -8.31 29.26
N LYS A 739 29.93 -7.70 28.08
CA LYS A 739 31.16 -7.29 27.38
C LYS A 739 31.62 -5.89 27.75
N GLY A 740 31.04 -5.25 28.77
CA GLY A 740 31.40 -3.89 29.19
C GLY A 740 31.14 -2.84 28.11
N LYS A 741 30.14 -3.04 27.26
CA LYS A 741 29.81 -2.12 26.16
C LYS A 741 28.70 -1.13 26.54
N ILE A 742 28.31 -1.05 27.81
CA ILE A 742 27.32 -0.09 28.31
C ILE A 742 28.01 0.71 29.40
N ASP A 743 27.97 2.04 29.27
CA ASP A 743 28.61 2.94 30.21
C ASP A 743 27.69 3.20 31.42
N ILE A 744 26.38 3.34 31.19
CA ILE A 744 25.39 3.73 32.20
C ILE A 744 24.11 2.91 32.07
N ILE A 745 23.52 2.53 33.21
CA ILE A 745 22.19 1.95 33.33
C ILE A 745 21.30 2.93 34.11
N ILE A 746 20.15 3.32 33.53
CA ILE A 746 19.20 4.24 34.16
C ILE A 746 17.95 3.50 34.64
N PHE A 747 17.61 3.74 35.91
CA PHE A 747 16.37 3.32 36.54
C PHE A 747 15.52 4.52 36.97
N THR A 748 14.29 4.57 36.46
CA THR A 748 13.34 5.65 36.79
C THR A 748 12.26 5.22 37.79
N SER A 749 12.27 3.97 38.26
CA SER A 749 11.39 3.48 39.32
C SER A 749 11.91 2.19 39.95
N SER A 750 11.56 1.93 41.20
CA SER A 750 11.91 0.67 41.91
C SER A 750 11.40 -0.58 41.18
N SER A 751 10.24 -0.52 40.52
CA SER A 751 9.71 -1.63 39.73
C SER A 751 10.60 -1.98 38.51
N THR A 752 11.24 -0.99 37.88
CA THR A 752 12.16 -1.24 36.76
C THR A 752 13.42 -1.95 37.19
N VAL A 753 13.93 -1.66 38.40
CA VAL A 753 15.07 -2.35 39.02
C VAL A 753 14.76 -3.84 39.18
N ASN A 754 13.66 -4.17 39.85
CA ASN A 754 13.26 -5.55 40.11
C ASN A 754 13.04 -6.35 38.83
N ASN A 755 12.35 -5.75 37.85
CA ASN A 755 12.10 -6.43 36.59
C ASN A 755 13.39 -6.62 35.78
N PHE A 756 14.29 -5.64 35.79
CA PHE A 756 15.60 -5.76 35.16
C PHE A 756 16.41 -6.91 35.76
N VAL A 757 16.47 -7.03 37.08
CA VAL A 757 17.21 -8.11 37.77
C VAL A 757 16.61 -9.48 37.45
N LYS A 758 15.29 -9.62 37.46
CA LYS A 758 14.61 -10.87 37.05
C LYS A 758 14.93 -11.26 35.60
N LEU A 759 15.04 -10.26 34.73
CA LEU A 759 15.31 -10.48 33.30
C LEU A 759 16.79 -10.70 32.99
N VAL A 760 17.70 -10.05 33.68
CA VAL A 760 19.13 -10.10 33.37
C VAL A 760 19.84 -11.18 34.19
N GLY A 761 19.31 -11.52 35.37
CA GLY A 761 19.95 -12.41 36.33
C GLY A 761 21.11 -11.74 37.04
N ASN A 762 21.85 -12.50 37.85
CA ASN A 762 23.04 -12.00 38.55
C ASN A 762 24.22 -11.93 37.57
N ILE A 763 24.42 -10.78 36.93
CA ILE A 763 25.47 -10.55 35.93
C ILE A 763 26.38 -9.42 36.40
N ASP A 764 27.68 -9.62 36.28
CA ASP A 764 28.65 -8.53 36.42
C ASP A 764 28.47 -7.52 35.28
N PHE A 765 28.11 -6.29 35.63
CA PHE A 765 27.91 -5.19 34.68
C PHE A 765 29.22 -4.61 34.13
N ALA A 766 30.37 -5.25 34.40
CA ALA A 766 31.67 -4.95 33.83
C ALA A 766 32.05 -3.47 33.95
N GLY A 767 31.66 -2.84 35.08
CA GLY A 767 31.96 -1.45 35.40
C GLY A 767 30.94 -0.40 34.93
N ALA A 768 29.78 -0.80 34.40
CA ALA A 768 28.70 0.15 34.07
C ALA A 768 28.20 0.87 35.34
N ARG A 769 28.00 2.19 35.26
CA ARG A 769 27.49 3.00 36.37
C ARG A 769 25.97 2.91 36.47
N VAL A 770 25.43 2.88 37.67
CA VAL A 770 23.98 2.85 37.89
C VAL A 770 23.46 4.23 38.28
N ALA A 771 22.50 4.73 37.51
CA ALA A 771 21.83 6.00 37.77
C ALA A 771 20.37 5.78 38.14
N CYS A 772 19.96 6.34 39.27
CA CYS A 772 18.61 6.23 39.80
C CYS A 772 17.98 7.62 39.92
N ILE A 773 16.72 7.77 39.49
CA ILE A 773 16.03 9.07 39.53
C ILE A 773 15.83 9.63 40.96
N GLY A 774 15.87 8.78 41.98
CA GLY A 774 15.66 9.19 43.36
C GLY A 774 15.92 8.07 44.38
N PRO A 775 15.82 8.39 45.68
CA PRO A 775 16.28 7.54 46.78
C PRO A 775 15.54 6.21 46.90
N LEU A 776 14.23 6.17 46.63
CA LEU A 776 13.45 4.92 46.65
C LEU A 776 13.92 3.93 45.57
N THR A 777 14.35 4.44 44.42
CA THR A 777 14.86 3.60 43.32
C THR A 777 16.30 3.15 43.63
N ALA A 778 17.11 4.04 44.20
CA ALA A 778 18.47 3.74 44.65
C ALA A 778 18.49 2.63 45.72
N ASN A 779 17.63 2.74 46.74
CA ASN A 779 17.49 1.72 47.79
C ASN A 779 17.09 0.35 47.21
N GLU A 780 16.24 0.32 46.18
CA GLU A 780 15.86 -0.95 45.54
C GLU A 780 17.01 -1.53 44.71
N ALA A 781 17.82 -0.67 44.07
CA ALA A 781 19.02 -1.09 43.36
C ALA A 781 20.03 -1.71 44.34
N GLU A 782 20.25 -1.10 45.51
CA GLU A 782 21.12 -1.63 46.57
C GLU A 782 20.66 -3.00 47.07
N LYS A 783 19.37 -3.16 47.38
CA LYS A 783 18.81 -4.47 47.78
C LYS A 783 19.01 -5.54 46.71
N SER A 784 19.05 -5.13 45.45
CA SER A 784 19.27 -6.01 44.31
C SER A 784 20.76 -6.29 44.02
N GLY A 785 21.68 -5.81 44.87
CA GLY A 785 23.12 -6.00 44.72
C GLY A 785 23.78 -5.03 43.72
N MET A 786 23.08 -3.98 43.30
CA MET A 786 23.62 -2.90 42.46
C MET A 786 24.02 -1.71 43.32
N LYS A 787 25.16 -1.08 43.01
CA LYS A 787 25.55 0.16 43.65
C LYS A 787 25.01 1.36 42.86
N PRO A 788 24.09 2.18 43.40
CA PRO A 788 23.68 3.42 42.75
C PRO A 788 24.84 4.43 42.79
N ASP A 789 25.43 4.72 41.64
CA ASP A 789 26.55 5.66 41.50
C ASP A 789 26.08 7.10 41.34
N ILE A 790 24.86 7.29 40.84
CA ILE A 790 24.31 8.59 40.43
C ILE A 790 22.87 8.69 40.94
N VAL A 791 22.61 9.65 41.81
CA VAL A 791 21.27 9.99 42.31
C VAL A 791 21.19 11.53 42.39
N PRO A 792 20.32 12.19 41.60
CA PRO A 792 20.24 13.65 41.60
C PRO A 792 19.58 14.15 42.89
N GLN A 793 19.89 15.40 43.28
CA GLN A 793 19.27 16.04 44.46
C GLN A 793 17.77 16.31 44.23
N GLU A 794 17.42 16.74 43.02
CA GLU A 794 16.03 16.87 42.57
C GLU A 794 15.65 15.70 41.68
N TYR A 795 14.48 15.09 41.93
CA TYR A 795 14.09 13.81 41.33
C TYR A 795 13.42 13.97 39.95
N THR A 796 14.01 14.80 39.10
CA THR A 796 13.55 15.08 37.73
C THR A 796 14.42 14.37 36.70
N MET A 797 13.97 14.31 35.43
CA MET A 797 14.76 13.67 34.36
C MET A 797 15.94 14.56 33.93
N GLU A 798 15.73 15.87 33.97
CA GLU A 798 16.70 16.91 33.63
C GLU A 798 17.87 16.86 34.61
N CYS A 799 17.60 16.92 35.92
CA CYS A 799 18.65 16.85 36.94
C CYS A 799 19.38 15.51 36.95
N LEU A 800 18.70 14.41 36.60
CA LEU A 800 19.35 13.11 36.43
C LEU A 800 20.38 13.14 35.29
N VAL A 801 20.04 13.74 34.15
CA VAL A 801 20.96 13.85 33.00
C VAL A 801 22.12 14.80 33.31
N GLU A 802 21.86 15.93 33.96
CA GLU A 802 22.92 16.85 34.42
C GLU A 802 23.90 16.16 35.37
N GLU A 803 23.40 15.39 36.34
CA GLU A 803 24.27 14.67 37.27
C GLU A 803 25.06 13.56 36.57
N ILE A 804 24.46 12.87 35.59
CA ILE A 804 25.19 11.95 34.71
C ILE A 804 26.35 12.65 34.00
N ILE A 805 26.10 13.84 33.43
CA ILE A 805 27.12 14.64 32.75
C ILE A 805 28.22 15.05 33.72
N ASN A 806 27.88 15.55 34.91
CA ASN A 806 28.84 15.96 35.93
C ASN A 806 29.77 14.81 36.32
N VAL A 807 29.18 13.65 36.61
CA VAL A 807 29.89 12.45 37.08
C VAL A 807 30.78 11.84 35.99
N LEU A 808 30.40 11.97 34.71
CA LEU A 808 31.23 11.52 33.58
C LEU A 808 32.31 12.53 33.16
N SER A 809 32.04 13.83 33.29
CA SER A 809 32.95 14.90 32.88
C SER A 809 34.05 15.17 33.90
N ASN A 810 33.80 14.89 35.19
CA ASN A 810 34.77 15.04 36.29
C ASN A 810 35.03 13.69 37.00
N PRO A 811 35.97 12.86 36.52
CA PRO A 811 36.28 11.56 37.14
C PRO A 811 36.93 11.66 38.55
N THR A 812 37.24 12.87 39.03
CA THR A 812 37.90 13.13 40.32
C THR A 812 36.95 13.40 41.50
N ILE A 813 35.63 13.49 41.30
CA ILE A 813 34.66 13.58 42.41
C ILE A 813 34.41 12.17 42.98
N LYS A 814 35.46 11.55 43.51
CA LYS A 814 35.37 10.46 44.50
C LYS A 814 35.93 11.04 45.80
N LYS A 815 35.08 11.12 46.83
CA LYS A 815 35.31 11.62 48.21
C LYS A 815 34.97 13.09 48.45
N ALA A 816 33.69 13.40 48.67
CA ALA A 816 33.31 14.55 49.52
C ALA A 816 31.86 14.51 50.07
N GLN A 817 30.94 13.71 49.52
CA GLN A 817 29.51 13.83 49.90
C GLN A 817 28.86 12.58 50.53
N ILE A 818 29.63 11.66 51.12
CA ILE A 818 29.04 10.48 51.83
C ILE A 818 29.25 10.55 53.36
N GLU A 819 29.87 11.60 53.91
CA GLU A 819 29.94 11.78 55.37
C GLU A 819 29.28 13.09 55.81
N ARG A 820 27.96 13.03 56.04
CA ARG A 820 27.34 13.81 57.12
C ARG A 820 26.54 12.86 58.00
N LYS A 821 27.07 12.64 59.21
CA LYS A 821 26.42 11.96 60.34
C LYS A 821 25.13 12.70 60.74
N PRO A 822 24.17 12.02 61.38
CA PRO A 822 22.91 12.61 61.82
C PRO A 822 23.14 13.47 63.05
N GLU A 823 22.84 14.77 62.97
CA GLU A 823 22.72 15.61 64.17
C GLU A 823 21.30 15.54 64.71
N THR A 824 21.29 15.34 66.02
CA THR A 824 20.17 15.15 66.93
C THR A 824 19.33 16.41 67.14
N ASN A 825 18.06 16.19 67.46
CA ASN A 825 17.10 17.18 67.96
C ASN A 825 17.69 18.15 69.01
N GLY A 826 17.23 19.40 68.98
CA GLY A 826 17.42 20.34 70.10
C GLY A 826 17.09 21.78 69.73
N GLU A 827 15.85 22.17 70.01
CA GLU A 827 15.39 23.47 70.53
C GLU A 827 16.18 24.76 70.24
N GLY A 828 15.42 25.80 69.89
CA GLY A 828 15.57 27.07 70.61
C GLY A 828 16.04 28.28 69.81
N ASP A 829 15.05 29.13 69.56
CA ASP A 829 15.06 30.55 69.90
C ASP A 829 15.85 31.59 69.06
N GLN A 830 15.03 32.57 68.63
CA GLN A 830 15.25 34.02 68.70
C GLN A 830 16.37 34.66 67.86
N ALA A 831 15.88 35.34 66.81
CA ALA A 831 16.04 36.78 66.57
C ALA A 831 17.31 37.48 67.08
N LYS A 832 18.03 38.16 66.18
CA LYS A 832 18.22 39.63 66.18
C LYS A 832 19.26 40.13 65.16
N TYR A 833 18.85 41.16 64.41
CA TYR A 833 19.56 42.34 63.88
C TYR A 833 20.82 42.21 63.01
N GLY A 834 20.74 42.87 61.85
CA GLY A 834 21.83 43.22 60.94
C GLY A 834 21.30 43.69 59.60
#